data_AF-A0A256SVJ8-F1
#
_entry.id   AF-A0A256SVJ8-F1
#
_cell.length_a   1.000
_cell.length_b   1.000
_cell.length_c   1.000
_cell.angle_alpha   90.00
_cell.angle_beta   90.00
_cell.angle_gamma   90.00
#
_symmetry.space_group_name_H-M   'P 1'
#
loop_
_entity.id
_entity.type
_entity.pdbx_description
1 polymer ?
#
loop_
_entity_poly.entity_id
_entity_poly.type
_entity_poly.pdbx_seq_one_letter_code
_entity_poly.pdbx_strand_id
1 'polypeptide(L)'
;MNRKNTILKSTLLATSVVTISAVTNVTVHADDMASKTQSQNTPEKQIAKKQDNNNQQLSALKQQQSNSENEAAKQNADKLTELQENNAEKIKILDQQLQNQKQVTQQTANDQLAAKTNTVRQSEQSQAVAENNAYQSQVAAQTKANDQAVANQQQANAQELANAAKHIVTPEQKQSQIDSATKNTQQALDQAKSDHDAIVNKLNDQLANGLKQNAQQEQAAKNDLKRPNQADSQKQLDDAQNAVNNAQGKANDAQNALTNAKNTLSANQSALAQAQDAQKEHVTNAIKLPAGYIDAWKEYVNTKEKNDYLVTKSTYPDVFKKLKQLDVKAYNDNLMNYHSDPSAKQTPVILNDNGTLSRDDIIKATQFAVSLLNPIREAIGVEPYKITNASIDVAQDVANEYRKDNWNTWEHAHDNDALDRVANKWNIDLVGESWAGDGWFGGPWHVYNNLTLDDLYRGVYKSILMLLFQDADQGYGHATDILGVRAANSDLTVAGDNLGVSFEYGKGMKAWGQTNVGGFHFNSISDASSKNVQRLVKEGYVVDAADPNAKVNQPGYRDEIAIPGQDSQKQIADLQAKVNQAQNQVDQLSKTANAANQTLTAAKAKLADLQKNTADAKNSYQQQLAAINTKYNDQATKLKADHDAKIKAENDAYQAKVSQLNNDLQTKINAIKAQPENTDQLKTQLDQKLAQVKQDSQHKLDQLKQAHEARLQKIQQDADDTLAAYKANLDKNAQTKIAKAQADHDASVKTLNNNYTQLKSQLDAQQAKLVSDNQAQYNALATKLDGELTALKNQVLPKPVDHQTAQNKQVVAGNTDTVALDTTGKTTVVLPNNASDINEEKPKSVKFLPQTGNKKNSFAIIALGAFTAMFGMNLASRKRKF
;
A
#
# COMPACT_ATOMS: atom_id res chain seq x y z
N MET A 1 -61.39 1.05 -50.44
CA MET A 1 -61.80 2.40 -50.90
C MET A 1 -62.80 2.99 -49.92
N ASN A 2 -62.70 4.29 -49.62
CA ASN A 2 -63.76 5.22 -49.18
C ASN A 2 -64.77 4.88 -48.05
N ARG A 3 -64.89 5.85 -47.11
CA ARG A 3 -65.97 6.11 -46.13
C ARG A 3 -66.06 5.15 -44.93
N LYS A 4 -66.33 5.61 -43.70
CA LYS A 4 -66.38 6.99 -43.15
C LYS A 4 -66.16 6.92 -41.63
N ASN A 5 -65.21 7.68 -41.07
CA ASN A 5 -65.17 7.93 -39.63
C ASN A 5 -66.10 9.10 -39.29
N THR A 6 -66.87 8.98 -38.21
CA THR A 6 -67.59 10.11 -37.58
C THR A 6 -67.21 10.16 -36.12
N ILE A 7 -66.84 11.35 -35.63
CA ILE A 7 -66.33 11.58 -34.28
C ILE A 7 -67.49 12.01 -33.37
N LEU A 8 -67.54 11.47 -32.16
CA LEU A 8 -68.25 12.10 -31.03
C LEU A 8 -67.25 12.31 -29.90
N LYS A 9 -66.88 13.58 -29.67
CA LYS A 9 -66.06 14.00 -28.52
C LYS A 9 -66.97 14.29 -27.34
N SER A 10 -66.70 13.68 -26.20
CA SER A 10 -67.28 14.02 -24.91
C SER A 10 -66.54 15.20 -24.27
N THR A 11 -67.20 16.34 -24.12
CA THR A 11 -66.74 17.45 -23.26
C THR A 11 -67.90 18.33 -22.82
N LEU A 12 -68.35 18.19 -21.57
CA LEU A 12 -68.22 19.21 -20.52
C LEU A 12 -68.82 18.72 -19.19
N LEU A 13 -68.11 18.94 -18.08
CA LEU A 13 -68.77 19.19 -16.80
C LEU A 13 -68.90 20.71 -16.65
N ALA A 14 -70.10 21.22 -16.39
CA ALA A 14 -70.29 22.58 -15.86
C ALA A 14 -71.67 22.79 -15.22
N THR A 15 -71.66 23.02 -13.90
CA THR A 15 -72.48 24.03 -13.20
C THR A 15 -74.01 24.05 -13.40
N SER A 16 -74.72 23.23 -12.62
CA SER A 16 -76.00 23.66 -12.02
C SER A 16 -75.72 24.59 -10.84
N VAL A 17 -75.79 25.91 -11.07
CA VAL A 17 -75.66 26.90 -9.99
C VAL A 17 -76.92 26.85 -9.12
N VAL A 18 -76.83 26.29 -7.92
CA VAL A 18 -77.86 26.46 -6.89
C VAL A 18 -77.56 27.77 -6.15
N THR A 19 -78.30 28.82 -6.50
CA THR A 19 -78.36 30.05 -5.71
C THR A 19 -78.96 29.73 -4.33
N ILE A 20 -78.16 29.87 -3.27
CA ILE A 20 -78.67 29.74 -1.90
C ILE A 20 -79.58 30.93 -1.61
N SER A 21 -80.88 30.67 -1.48
CA SER A 21 -81.92 31.67 -1.24
C SER A 21 -81.84 32.24 0.18
N ALA A 22 -80.99 33.24 0.39
CA ALA A 22 -80.92 34.02 1.62
C ALA A 22 -82.09 35.02 1.69
N VAL A 23 -83.29 34.55 2.04
CA VAL A 23 -84.41 35.42 2.45
C VAL A 23 -84.82 35.09 3.88
N THR A 24 -84.37 35.91 4.81
CA THR A 24 -84.78 35.91 6.21
C THR A 24 -86.22 36.45 6.35
N ASN A 25 -87.22 35.57 6.29
CA ASN A 25 -88.57 35.91 6.77
C ASN A 25 -88.68 35.62 8.27
N VAL A 26 -88.29 36.59 9.07
CA VAL A 26 -88.64 36.66 10.50
C VAL A 26 -90.11 37.08 10.61
N THR A 27 -91.02 36.13 10.42
CA THR A 27 -92.46 36.37 10.63
C THR A 27 -92.77 36.28 12.12
N VAL A 28 -92.71 37.42 12.81
CA VAL A 28 -93.23 37.56 14.17
C VAL A 28 -94.76 37.56 14.12
N HIS A 29 -95.42 36.56 14.72
CA HIS A 29 -96.83 36.68 15.09
C HIS A 29 -97.09 36.12 16.49
N ALA A 30 -97.20 37.07 17.42
CA ALA A 30 -98.32 37.26 18.33
C ALA A 30 -98.88 36.07 19.15
N ASP A 31 -98.79 36.31 20.47
CA ASP A 31 -99.87 36.19 21.46
C ASP A 31 -100.00 34.99 22.42
N ASP A 32 -100.44 35.42 23.60
CA ASP A 32 -100.87 34.76 24.83
C ASP A 32 -100.04 33.64 25.47
N MET A 33 -99.66 33.87 26.73
CA MET A 33 -100.43 33.26 27.82
C MET A 33 -100.34 34.07 29.11
N ALA A 34 -101.42 34.80 29.37
CA ALA A 34 -102.04 35.06 30.66
C ALA A 34 -101.17 35.43 31.89
N SER A 35 -101.44 36.62 32.42
CA SER A 35 -101.53 36.92 33.86
C SER A 35 -100.35 36.52 34.78
N LYS A 36 -99.67 37.54 35.29
CA LYS A 36 -99.86 37.87 36.71
C LYS A 36 -99.55 39.34 37.04
N THR A 37 -100.43 39.91 37.87
CA THR A 37 -100.26 41.20 38.53
C THR A 37 -99.00 41.20 39.41
N GLN A 38 -98.55 42.42 39.76
CA GLN A 38 -97.34 42.71 40.54
C GLN A 38 -97.01 41.68 41.65
N SER A 39 -95.77 41.19 41.63
CA SER A 39 -95.03 40.81 42.85
C SER A 39 -93.64 41.43 42.74
N GLN A 40 -93.07 41.86 43.87
CA GLN A 40 -91.80 42.59 43.88
C GLN A 40 -90.66 41.69 43.36
N ASN A 41 -89.81 42.25 42.49
CA ASN A 41 -88.68 41.53 41.90
C ASN A 41 -87.42 41.72 42.74
N THR A 42 -86.75 40.60 43.05
CA THR A 42 -85.39 40.57 43.61
C THR A 42 -84.36 40.31 42.51
N PRO A 43 -83.07 40.62 42.71
CA PRO A 43 -82.02 40.48 41.69
C PRO A 43 -81.86 39.06 41.10
N GLU A 44 -82.08 38.02 41.90
CA GLU A 44 -81.85 36.61 41.50
C GLU A 44 -82.74 36.20 40.33
N LYS A 45 -83.99 36.68 40.30
CA LYS A 45 -84.94 36.45 39.20
C LYS A 45 -84.45 36.99 37.86
N GLN A 46 -83.69 38.09 37.85
CA GLN A 46 -83.18 38.68 36.61
C GLN A 46 -82.03 37.84 36.03
N ILE A 47 -81.15 37.37 36.92
CA ILE A 47 -80.02 36.48 36.57
C ILE A 47 -80.54 35.15 36.03
N ALA A 48 -81.49 34.51 36.72
CA ALA A 48 -82.10 33.25 36.29
C ALA A 48 -82.75 33.39 34.90
N LYS A 49 -83.57 34.42 34.70
CA LYS A 49 -84.26 34.64 33.41
C LYS A 49 -83.30 34.90 32.24
N LYS A 50 -82.16 35.57 32.46
CA LYS A 50 -81.11 35.71 31.42
C LYS A 50 -80.41 34.37 31.15
N GLN A 51 -80.17 33.55 32.17
CA GLN A 51 -79.57 32.23 32.00
C GLN A 51 -80.50 31.26 31.24
N ASP A 52 -81.80 31.26 31.52
CA ASP A 52 -82.79 30.48 30.77
C ASP A 52 -82.91 30.92 29.31
N ASN A 53 -82.97 32.23 29.05
CA ASN A 53 -82.97 32.76 27.68
C ASN A 53 -81.70 32.35 26.90
N ASN A 54 -80.53 32.39 27.54
CA ASN A 54 -79.28 31.94 26.93
C ASN A 54 -79.30 30.43 26.61
N ASN A 55 -79.81 29.61 27.54
CA ASN A 55 -79.98 28.16 27.34
C ASN A 55 -80.97 27.85 26.20
N GLN A 56 -82.07 28.59 26.10
CA GLN A 56 -83.03 28.46 24.98
C GLN A 56 -82.39 28.81 23.64
N GLN A 57 -81.59 29.87 23.55
CA GLN A 57 -80.89 30.22 22.30
C GLN A 57 -79.89 29.15 21.86
N LEU A 58 -79.13 28.58 22.81
CA LEU A 58 -78.21 27.47 22.51
C LEU A 58 -78.96 26.20 22.09
N SER A 59 -80.04 25.87 22.79
CA SER A 59 -80.88 24.70 22.46
C SER A 59 -81.52 24.84 21.07
N ALA A 60 -82.07 26.01 20.74
CA ALA A 60 -82.65 26.31 19.44
C ALA A 60 -81.61 26.23 18.30
N LEU A 61 -80.41 26.81 18.48
CA LEU A 61 -79.33 26.68 17.51
C LEU A 61 -78.92 25.21 17.33
N LYS A 62 -78.75 24.46 18.41
CA LYS A 62 -78.35 23.05 18.34
C LYS A 62 -79.41 22.16 17.68
N GLN A 63 -80.69 22.44 17.88
CA GLN A 63 -81.78 21.77 17.16
C GLN A 63 -81.76 22.12 15.68
N GLN A 64 -81.55 23.39 15.31
CA GLN A 64 -81.43 23.82 13.91
C GLN A 64 -80.23 23.17 13.20
N GLN A 65 -79.08 23.08 13.88
CA GLN A 65 -77.88 22.42 13.39
C GLN A 65 -78.08 20.91 13.23
N SER A 66 -78.66 20.23 14.22
CA SER A 66 -79.03 18.80 14.11
C SER A 66 -79.99 18.55 12.95
N ASN A 67 -80.98 19.43 12.74
CA ASN A 67 -81.89 19.31 11.60
C ASN A 67 -81.16 19.47 10.25
N SER A 68 -80.25 20.43 10.11
CA SER A 68 -79.51 20.65 8.86
C SER A 68 -78.45 19.55 8.59
N GLU A 69 -77.81 19.03 9.64
CA GLU A 69 -76.89 17.89 9.55
C GLU A 69 -77.62 16.61 9.12
N ASN A 70 -78.79 16.32 9.71
CA ASN A 70 -79.59 15.13 9.35
C ASN A 70 -80.13 15.22 7.91
N GLU A 71 -80.62 16.39 7.49
CA GLU A 71 -81.11 16.59 6.13
C GLU A 71 -79.97 16.52 5.09
N ALA A 72 -78.78 17.06 5.41
CA ALA A 72 -77.58 16.88 4.59
C ALA A 72 -77.15 15.40 4.50
N ALA A 73 -77.15 14.68 5.63
CA ALA A 73 -76.80 13.26 5.67
C ALA A 73 -77.76 12.41 4.83
N LYS A 74 -79.06 12.71 4.90
CA LYS A 74 -80.10 12.08 4.06
C LYS A 74 -79.87 12.37 2.58
N GLN A 75 -79.74 13.64 2.18
CA GLN A 75 -79.49 14.01 0.78
C GLN A 75 -78.18 13.42 0.23
N ASN A 76 -77.19 13.17 1.09
CA ASN A 76 -75.97 12.47 0.72
C ASN A 76 -76.21 10.96 0.50
N ALA A 77 -76.98 10.31 1.37
CA ALA A 77 -77.41 8.92 1.20
C ALA A 77 -78.29 8.72 -0.06
N ASP A 78 -79.20 9.65 -0.34
CA ASP A 78 -80.07 9.62 -1.52
C ASP A 78 -79.22 9.69 -2.82
N LYS A 79 -78.28 10.63 -2.93
CA LYS A 79 -77.34 10.75 -4.08
C LYS A 79 -76.45 9.51 -4.26
N LEU A 80 -76.04 8.88 -3.17
CA LEU A 80 -75.26 7.64 -3.21
C LEU A 80 -76.12 6.48 -3.70
N THR A 81 -77.36 6.37 -3.24
CA THR A 81 -78.32 5.35 -3.68
C THR A 81 -78.63 5.52 -5.17
N GLU A 82 -78.94 6.73 -5.62
CA GLU A 82 -79.17 7.05 -7.03
C GLU A 82 -77.95 6.67 -7.91
N LEU A 83 -76.73 7.00 -7.49
CA LEU A 83 -75.51 6.61 -8.21
C LEU A 83 -75.30 5.09 -8.20
N GLN A 84 -75.61 4.41 -7.10
CA GLN A 84 -75.46 2.96 -6.97
C GLN A 84 -76.46 2.21 -7.88
N GLU A 85 -77.71 2.65 -7.96
CA GLU A 85 -78.73 2.11 -8.87
C GLU A 85 -78.37 2.39 -10.34
N ASN A 86 -77.98 3.63 -10.65
CA ASN A 86 -77.49 4.01 -11.99
C ASN A 86 -76.25 3.20 -12.42
N ASN A 87 -75.36 2.86 -11.48
CA ASN A 87 -74.21 2.00 -11.75
C ASN A 87 -74.64 0.54 -11.95
N ALA A 88 -75.57 0.02 -11.14
CA ALA A 88 -76.05 -1.36 -11.26
C ALA A 88 -76.70 -1.63 -12.63
N GLU A 89 -77.57 -0.73 -13.12
CA GLU A 89 -78.18 -0.91 -14.44
C GLU A 89 -77.15 -0.76 -15.58
N LYS A 90 -76.14 0.12 -15.44
CA LYS A 90 -75.03 0.22 -16.40
C LYS A 90 -74.18 -1.05 -16.42
N ILE A 91 -73.90 -1.66 -15.27
CA ILE A 91 -73.17 -2.93 -15.17
C ILE A 91 -73.98 -4.04 -15.86
N LYS A 92 -75.28 -4.15 -15.58
CA LYS A 92 -76.20 -5.09 -16.25
C LYS A 92 -76.25 -4.93 -17.78
N ILE A 93 -76.21 -3.69 -18.28
CA ILE A 93 -76.10 -3.40 -19.72
C ILE A 93 -74.73 -3.84 -20.28
N LEU A 94 -73.65 -3.59 -19.55
CA LEU A 94 -72.29 -4.02 -19.93
C LEU A 94 -72.16 -5.55 -19.95
N ASP A 95 -72.70 -6.26 -18.95
CA ASP A 95 -72.76 -7.73 -18.91
C ASP A 95 -73.52 -8.30 -20.12
N GLN A 96 -74.68 -7.72 -20.47
CA GLN A 96 -75.44 -8.14 -21.64
C GLN A 96 -74.68 -7.87 -22.94
N GLN A 97 -74.00 -6.72 -23.07
CA GLN A 97 -73.16 -6.41 -24.24
C GLN A 97 -71.97 -7.38 -24.35
N LEU A 98 -71.37 -7.77 -23.22
CA LEU A 98 -70.29 -8.75 -23.16
C LEU A 98 -70.76 -10.15 -23.57
N GLN A 99 -71.92 -10.61 -23.07
CA GLN A 99 -72.50 -11.90 -23.47
C GLN A 99 -72.89 -11.92 -24.96
N ASN A 100 -73.51 -10.84 -25.45
CA ASN A 100 -73.83 -10.70 -26.87
C ASN A 100 -72.57 -10.73 -27.75
N GLN A 101 -71.49 -10.04 -27.34
CA GLN A 101 -70.20 -10.10 -28.05
C GLN A 101 -69.57 -11.49 -28.01
N LYS A 102 -69.64 -12.22 -26.90
CA LYS A 102 -69.18 -13.62 -26.80
C LYS A 102 -69.93 -14.51 -27.78
N GLN A 103 -71.26 -14.44 -27.79
CA GLN A 103 -72.13 -15.23 -28.66
C GLN A 103 -71.90 -14.92 -30.14
N VAL A 104 -71.90 -13.64 -30.53
CA VAL A 104 -71.65 -13.21 -31.91
C VAL A 104 -70.24 -13.58 -32.39
N THR A 105 -69.22 -13.46 -31.52
CA THR A 105 -67.85 -13.84 -31.87
C THR A 105 -67.73 -15.34 -32.13
N GLN A 106 -68.32 -16.18 -31.27
CA GLN A 106 -68.30 -17.63 -31.43
C GLN A 106 -69.15 -18.08 -32.63
N GLN A 107 -70.32 -17.47 -32.86
CA GLN A 107 -71.16 -17.77 -34.02
C GLN A 107 -70.43 -17.42 -35.32
N THR A 108 -69.81 -16.24 -35.41
CA THR A 108 -69.02 -15.83 -36.58
C THR A 108 -67.88 -16.82 -36.88
N ALA A 109 -67.22 -17.36 -35.85
CA ALA A 109 -66.19 -18.39 -36.00
C ALA A 109 -66.79 -19.72 -36.51
N ASN A 110 -67.95 -20.13 -35.99
CA ASN A 110 -68.65 -21.35 -36.42
C ASN A 110 -69.12 -21.23 -37.89
N ASP A 111 -69.66 -20.08 -38.29
CA ASP A 111 -70.14 -19.82 -39.66
C ASP A 111 -68.98 -19.81 -40.66
N GLN A 112 -67.86 -19.18 -40.32
CA GLN A 112 -66.64 -19.18 -41.14
C GLN A 112 -66.04 -20.58 -41.27
N LEU A 113 -66.09 -21.39 -40.21
CA LEU A 113 -65.69 -22.79 -40.26
C LEU A 113 -66.62 -23.60 -41.18
N ALA A 114 -67.94 -23.48 -41.03
CA ALA A 114 -68.91 -24.19 -41.86
C ALA A 114 -68.75 -23.87 -43.35
N ALA A 115 -68.58 -22.59 -43.70
CA ALA A 115 -68.30 -22.16 -45.07
C ALA A 115 -67.01 -22.80 -45.61
N LYS A 116 -65.92 -22.82 -44.82
CA LYS A 116 -64.65 -23.43 -45.22
C LYS A 116 -64.75 -24.95 -45.35
N THR A 117 -65.47 -25.62 -44.44
CA THR A 117 -65.76 -27.06 -44.52
C THR A 117 -66.41 -27.43 -45.84
N ASN A 118 -67.44 -26.68 -46.27
CA ASN A 118 -68.11 -26.93 -47.55
C ASN A 118 -67.14 -26.80 -48.74
N THR A 119 -66.29 -25.75 -48.77
CA THR A 119 -65.29 -25.58 -49.83
C THR A 119 -64.23 -26.69 -49.85
N VAL A 120 -63.73 -27.12 -48.67
CA VAL A 120 -62.71 -28.16 -48.57
C VAL A 120 -63.28 -29.53 -48.95
N ARG A 121 -64.47 -29.90 -48.44
CA ARG A 121 -65.17 -31.14 -48.82
C ARG A 121 -65.50 -31.22 -50.32
N GLN A 122 -65.85 -30.10 -50.96
CA GLN A 122 -66.03 -30.06 -52.42
C GLN A 122 -64.71 -30.27 -53.19
N SER A 123 -63.60 -29.71 -52.70
CA SER A 123 -62.27 -29.91 -53.29
C SER A 123 -61.78 -31.35 -53.13
N GLU A 124 -61.92 -31.91 -51.92
CA GLU A 124 -61.65 -33.31 -51.58
C GLU A 124 -62.44 -34.26 -52.49
N GLN A 125 -63.76 -34.07 -52.62
CA GLN A 125 -64.61 -34.91 -53.47
C GLN A 125 -64.19 -34.82 -54.95
N SER A 126 -63.82 -33.64 -55.43
CA SER A 126 -63.32 -33.44 -56.79
C SER A 126 -61.96 -34.12 -57.02
N GLN A 127 -61.05 -34.06 -56.04
CA GLN A 127 -59.76 -34.75 -56.09
C GLN A 127 -59.93 -36.27 -56.03
N ALA A 128 -60.82 -36.77 -55.18
CA ALA A 128 -61.16 -38.19 -55.11
C ALA A 128 -61.76 -38.70 -56.44
N VAL A 129 -62.65 -37.93 -57.09
CA VAL A 129 -63.17 -38.27 -58.43
C VAL A 129 -62.06 -38.24 -59.49
N ALA A 130 -61.14 -37.28 -59.44
CA ALA A 130 -60.00 -37.23 -60.37
C ALA A 130 -59.05 -38.44 -60.18
N GLU A 131 -58.71 -38.79 -58.95
CA GLU A 131 -57.87 -39.95 -58.62
C GLU A 131 -58.57 -41.28 -58.95
N ASN A 132 -59.89 -41.39 -58.74
CA ASN A 132 -60.70 -42.54 -59.19
C ASN A 132 -60.62 -42.70 -60.72
N ASN A 133 -60.81 -41.62 -61.48
CA ASN A 133 -60.73 -41.67 -62.96
C ASN A 133 -59.31 -41.99 -63.45
N ALA A 134 -58.28 -41.45 -62.78
CA ALA A 134 -56.88 -41.75 -63.06
C ALA A 134 -56.54 -43.21 -62.76
N TYR A 135 -57.00 -43.75 -61.62
CA TYR A 135 -56.84 -45.15 -61.24
C TYR A 135 -57.55 -46.11 -62.20
N GLN A 136 -58.81 -45.85 -62.58
CA GLN A 136 -59.51 -46.66 -63.58
C GLN A 136 -58.78 -46.66 -64.93
N SER A 137 -58.22 -45.51 -65.34
CA SER A 137 -57.40 -45.42 -66.56
C SER A 137 -56.09 -46.21 -66.44
N GLN A 138 -55.42 -46.15 -65.28
CA GLN A 138 -54.20 -46.92 -64.98
C GLN A 138 -54.49 -48.42 -64.92
N VAL A 139 -55.60 -48.85 -64.32
CA VAL A 139 -56.06 -50.25 -64.30
C VAL A 139 -56.39 -50.74 -65.70
N ALA A 140 -57.13 -49.99 -66.52
CA ALA A 140 -57.42 -50.38 -67.90
C ALA A 140 -56.14 -50.54 -68.74
N ALA A 141 -55.18 -49.63 -68.59
CA ALA A 141 -53.88 -49.71 -69.26
C ALA A 141 -53.04 -50.89 -68.74
N GLN A 142 -52.97 -51.10 -67.42
CA GLN A 142 -52.19 -52.16 -66.80
C GLN A 142 -52.79 -53.54 -67.05
N THR A 143 -54.12 -53.69 -67.04
CA THR A 143 -54.79 -54.93 -67.45
C THR A 143 -54.49 -55.25 -68.90
N LYS A 144 -54.58 -54.30 -69.83
CA LYS A 144 -54.19 -54.53 -71.23
C LYS A 144 -52.72 -54.91 -71.38
N ALA A 145 -51.82 -54.29 -70.60
CA ALA A 145 -50.40 -54.65 -70.57
C ALA A 145 -50.15 -56.03 -69.93
N ASN A 146 -50.93 -56.41 -68.92
CA ASN A 146 -50.90 -57.72 -68.27
C ASN A 146 -51.41 -58.81 -69.20
N ASP A 147 -52.55 -58.61 -69.89
CA ASP A 147 -53.10 -59.55 -70.87
C ASP A 147 -52.11 -59.75 -72.02
N GLN A 148 -51.47 -58.68 -72.50
CA GLN A 148 -50.40 -58.77 -73.49
C GLN A 148 -49.16 -59.50 -72.93
N ALA A 149 -48.78 -59.30 -71.66
CA ALA A 149 -47.67 -60.01 -71.04
C ALA A 149 -47.98 -61.50 -70.84
N VAL A 150 -49.20 -61.85 -70.47
CA VAL A 150 -49.70 -63.23 -70.34
C VAL A 150 -49.75 -63.91 -71.72
N ALA A 151 -50.28 -63.24 -72.74
CA ALA A 151 -50.30 -63.74 -74.12
C ALA A 151 -48.87 -63.91 -74.69
N ASN A 152 -47.99 -62.93 -74.49
CA ASN A 152 -46.58 -63.02 -74.87
C ASN A 152 -45.88 -64.16 -74.12
N GLN A 153 -46.15 -64.37 -72.83
CA GLN A 153 -45.57 -65.47 -72.06
C GLN A 153 -46.16 -66.82 -72.49
N GLN A 154 -47.43 -66.90 -72.88
CA GLN A 154 -48.03 -68.12 -73.47
C GLN A 154 -47.39 -68.47 -74.82
N GLN A 155 -47.20 -67.47 -75.69
CA GLN A 155 -46.52 -67.65 -76.97
C GLN A 155 -45.05 -68.04 -76.77
N ALA A 156 -44.34 -67.36 -75.86
CA ALA A 156 -42.97 -67.72 -75.50
C ALA A 156 -42.88 -69.12 -74.89
N ASN A 157 -43.80 -69.50 -73.99
CA ASN A 157 -43.86 -70.85 -73.42
C ASN A 157 -44.07 -71.91 -74.52
N ALA A 158 -44.95 -71.67 -75.49
CA ALA A 158 -45.15 -72.59 -76.62
C ALA A 158 -43.89 -72.71 -77.49
N GLN A 159 -43.20 -71.59 -77.75
CA GLN A 159 -41.93 -71.55 -78.46
C GLN A 159 -40.83 -72.31 -77.69
N GLU A 160 -40.75 -72.14 -76.37
CA GLU A 160 -39.80 -72.77 -75.47
C GLU A 160 -40.03 -74.29 -75.41
N LEU A 161 -41.28 -74.73 -75.27
CA LEU A 161 -41.66 -76.15 -75.28
C LEU A 161 -41.27 -76.81 -76.62
N ALA A 162 -41.52 -76.13 -77.75
CA ALA A 162 -41.17 -76.59 -79.09
C ALA A 162 -39.66 -76.53 -79.42
N ASN A 163 -38.87 -75.79 -78.65
CA ASN A 163 -37.40 -75.75 -78.75
C ASN A 163 -36.74 -76.79 -77.84
N ALA A 164 -37.19 -76.91 -76.59
CA ALA A 164 -36.69 -77.88 -75.63
C ALA A 164 -37.01 -79.33 -76.03
N ALA A 165 -38.12 -79.57 -76.71
CA ALA A 165 -38.41 -80.87 -77.36
C ALA A 165 -37.33 -81.32 -78.38
N LYS A 166 -36.38 -80.44 -78.74
CA LYS A 166 -35.22 -80.71 -79.60
C LYS A 166 -33.88 -80.73 -78.82
N HIS A 167 -33.86 -80.24 -77.57
CA HIS A 167 -32.65 -79.95 -76.77
C HIS A 167 -32.92 -80.10 -75.26
N ILE A 168 -33.34 -81.29 -74.80
CA ILE A 168 -33.44 -81.57 -73.36
C ILE A 168 -32.04 -81.70 -72.77
N VAL A 169 -31.76 -80.99 -71.66
CA VAL A 169 -30.48 -81.02 -70.95
C VAL A 169 -30.56 -82.07 -69.83
N THR A 170 -29.60 -83.00 -69.77
CA THR A 170 -29.64 -84.10 -68.79
C THR A 170 -29.21 -83.64 -67.39
N PRO A 171 -29.58 -84.37 -66.31
CA PRO A 171 -29.14 -84.06 -64.95
C PRO A 171 -27.61 -83.96 -64.81
N GLU A 172 -26.85 -84.79 -65.52
CA GLU A 172 -25.38 -84.77 -65.53
C GLU A 172 -24.84 -83.48 -66.15
N GLN A 173 -25.48 -82.99 -67.22
CA GLN A 173 -25.12 -81.73 -67.87
C GLN A 173 -25.41 -80.51 -66.98
N LYS A 174 -26.52 -80.53 -66.22
CA LYS A 174 -26.77 -79.51 -65.17
C LYS A 174 -25.72 -79.56 -64.07
N GLN A 175 -25.38 -80.75 -63.57
CA GLN A 175 -24.41 -80.89 -62.49
C GLN A 175 -23.04 -80.37 -62.94
N SER A 176 -22.59 -80.71 -64.15
CA SER A 176 -21.35 -80.17 -64.72
C SER A 176 -21.36 -78.63 -64.85
N GLN A 177 -22.51 -78.02 -65.18
CA GLN A 177 -22.66 -76.55 -65.16
C GLN A 177 -22.56 -75.97 -63.73
N ILE A 178 -23.15 -76.62 -62.73
CA ILE A 178 -23.06 -76.23 -61.31
C ILE A 178 -21.62 -76.36 -60.80
N ASP A 179 -20.93 -77.45 -61.10
CA ASP A 179 -19.54 -77.70 -60.70
C ASP A 179 -18.60 -76.66 -61.32
N SER A 180 -18.79 -76.36 -62.61
CA SER A 180 -18.04 -75.33 -63.34
C SER A 180 -18.29 -73.92 -62.76
N ALA A 181 -19.55 -73.56 -62.49
CA ALA A 181 -19.90 -72.28 -61.87
C ALA A 181 -19.29 -72.16 -60.45
N THR A 182 -19.35 -73.22 -59.65
CA THR A 182 -18.79 -73.28 -58.30
C THR A 182 -17.26 -73.14 -58.32
N LYS A 183 -16.58 -73.87 -59.21
CA LYS A 183 -15.13 -73.79 -59.40
C LYS A 183 -14.68 -72.38 -59.81
N ASN A 184 -15.40 -71.75 -60.74
CA ASN A 184 -15.08 -70.40 -61.20
C ASN A 184 -15.29 -69.34 -60.10
N THR A 185 -16.34 -69.47 -59.27
CA THR A 185 -16.49 -68.59 -58.10
C THR A 185 -15.43 -68.86 -57.03
N GLN A 186 -15.05 -70.12 -56.78
CA GLN A 186 -13.97 -70.43 -55.84
C GLN A 186 -12.66 -69.75 -56.26
N GLN A 187 -12.27 -69.85 -57.54
CA GLN A 187 -11.11 -69.13 -58.07
C GLN A 187 -11.21 -67.61 -57.90
N ALA A 188 -12.40 -67.02 -58.04
CA ALA A 188 -12.63 -65.60 -57.80
C ALA A 188 -12.56 -65.20 -56.31
N LEU A 189 -12.97 -66.09 -55.40
CA LEU A 189 -12.83 -65.91 -53.94
C LEU A 189 -11.36 -66.04 -53.51
N ASP A 190 -10.65 -67.04 -54.04
CA ASP A 190 -9.22 -67.27 -53.78
C ASP A 190 -8.38 -66.07 -54.26
N GLN A 191 -8.68 -65.53 -55.46
CA GLN A 191 -8.05 -64.32 -55.97
C GLN A 191 -8.40 -63.09 -55.11
N ALA A 192 -9.67 -62.87 -54.78
CA ALA A 192 -10.08 -61.75 -53.93
C ALA A 192 -9.40 -61.79 -52.54
N LYS A 193 -9.17 -63.00 -52.00
CA LYS A 193 -8.38 -63.18 -50.77
C LYS A 193 -6.90 -62.88 -50.98
N SER A 194 -6.30 -63.34 -52.08
CA SER A 194 -4.90 -63.04 -52.41
C SER A 194 -4.67 -61.53 -52.58
N ASP A 195 -5.61 -60.82 -53.21
CA ASP A 195 -5.54 -59.37 -53.41
C ASP A 195 -5.66 -58.61 -52.07
N HIS A 196 -6.65 -58.97 -51.25
CA HIS A 196 -6.83 -58.44 -49.89
C HIS A 196 -5.57 -58.65 -49.02
N ASP A 197 -5.06 -59.87 -48.95
CA ASP A 197 -3.90 -60.21 -48.13
C ASP A 197 -2.63 -59.47 -48.61
N ALA A 198 -2.48 -59.25 -49.93
CA ALA A 198 -1.41 -58.43 -50.49
C ALA A 198 -1.54 -56.95 -50.11
N ILE A 199 -2.75 -56.38 -50.10
CA ILE A 199 -3.00 -54.99 -49.68
C ILE A 199 -2.74 -54.83 -48.17
N VAL A 200 -3.23 -55.76 -47.34
CA VAL A 200 -3.00 -55.78 -45.89
C VAL A 200 -1.49 -55.84 -45.57
N ASN A 201 -0.74 -56.73 -46.23
CA ASN A 201 0.71 -56.82 -46.05
C ASN A 201 1.42 -55.52 -46.46
N LYS A 202 1.04 -54.92 -47.58
CA LYS A 202 1.57 -53.62 -48.04
C LYS A 202 1.27 -52.47 -47.06
N LEU A 203 0.09 -52.47 -46.43
CA LEU A 203 -0.25 -51.51 -45.37
C LEU A 203 0.60 -51.73 -44.11
N ASN A 204 0.83 -52.98 -43.71
CA ASN A 204 1.70 -53.34 -42.59
C ASN A 204 3.15 -52.88 -42.82
N ASP A 205 3.69 -53.11 -44.02
CA ASP A 205 5.02 -52.62 -44.42
C ASP A 205 5.10 -51.09 -44.41
N GLN A 206 4.04 -50.39 -44.84
CA GLN A 206 3.98 -48.93 -44.77
C GLN A 206 3.97 -48.42 -43.32
N LEU A 207 3.22 -49.04 -42.41
CA LEU A 207 3.25 -48.71 -40.99
C LEU A 207 4.64 -48.96 -40.38
N ALA A 208 5.24 -50.12 -40.65
CA ALA A 208 6.56 -50.49 -40.13
C ALA A 208 7.65 -49.50 -40.58
N ASN A 209 7.66 -49.11 -41.86
CA ASN A 209 8.59 -48.13 -42.39
C ASN A 209 8.31 -46.71 -41.86
N GLY A 210 7.03 -46.31 -41.72
CA GLY A 210 6.66 -45.03 -41.14
C GLY A 210 7.09 -44.88 -39.68
N LEU A 211 6.86 -45.90 -38.85
CA LEU A 211 7.31 -45.93 -37.45
C LEU A 211 8.86 -45.93 -37.34
N LYS A 212 9.54 -46.66 -38.23
CA LYS A 212 11.02 -46.67 -38.31
C LYS A 212 11.60 -45.30 -38.66
N GLN A 213 11.04 -44.61 -39.66
CA GLN A 213 11.44 -43.24 -40.00
C GLN A 213 11.13 -42.25 -38.85
N ASN A 214 9.97 -42.38 -38.21
CA ASN A 214 9.60 -41.55 -37.08
C ASN A 214 10.59 -41.67 -35.91
N ALA A 215 10.99 -42.91 -35.54
CA ALA A 215 12.00 -43.16 -34.52
C ALA A 215 13.41 -42.64 -34.91
N GLN A 216 13.77 -42.70 -36.20
CA GLN A 216 15.03 -42.11 -36.69
C GLN A 216 15.01 -40.57 -36.61
N GLN A 217 13.89 -39.93 -36.96
CA GLN A 217 13.71 -38.47 -36.83
C GLN A 217 13.68 -38.01 -35.37
N GLU A 218 13.09 -38.81 -34.48
CA GLU A 218 13.12 -38.60 -33.04
C GLU A 218 14.55 -38.64 -32.49
N GLN A 219 15.34 -39.66 -32.87
CA GLN A 219 16.72 -39.79 -32.42
C GLN A 219 17.63 -38.69 -33.00
N ALA A 220 17.41 -38.27 -34.25
CA ALA A 220 18.11 -37.13 -34.85
C ALA A 220 17.85 -35.84 -34.06
N ALA A 221 16.57 -35.52 -33.80
CA ALA A 221 16.19 -34.33 -33.01
C ALA A 221 16.75 -34.38 -31.58
N LYS A 222 16.87 -35.57 -30.97
CA LYS A 222 17.52 -35.77 -29.66
C LYS A 222 19.04 -35.57 -29.70
N ASN A 223 19.69 -35.87 -30.82
CA ASN A 223 21.13 -35.67 -30.99
C ASN A 223 21.47 -34.19 -31.27
N ASP A 224 20.61 -33.48 -32.03
CA ASP A 224 20.75 -32.04 -32.30
C ASP A 224 20.51 -31.17 -31.04
N LEU A 225 19.76 -31.69 -30.06
CA LEU A 225 19.49 -31.04 -28.80
C LEU A 225 20.75 -30.97 -27.91
N LYS A 226 21.50 -29.87 -28.03
CA LYS A 226 22.71 -29.62 -27.22
C LYS A 226 22.41 -29.62 -25.71
N ARG A 227 22.88 -30.66 -25.02
CA ARG A 227 22.88 -30.74 -23.55
C ARG A 227 23.84 -29.70 -22.96
N PRO A 228 23.44 -28.94 -21.93
CA PRO A 228 24.35 -28.02 -21.22
C PRO A 228 25.58 -28.75 -20.65
N ASN A 229 26.78 -28.17 -20.80
CA ASN A 229 28.00 -28.79 -20.25
C ASN A 229 28.04 -28.61 -18.73
N GLN A 230 27.71 -29.69 -18.02
CA GLN A 230 27.63 -29.71 -16.57
C GLN A 230 28.99 -29.52 -15.89
N ALA A 231 30.10 -29.87 -16.55
CA ALA A 231 31.45 -29.65 -16.02
C ALA A 231 31.81 -28.15 -16.04
N ASP A 232 31.55 -27.45 -17.15
CA ASP A 232 31.83 -26.01 -17.26
C ASP A 232 30.95 -25.21 -16.30
N SER A 233 29.65 -25.51 -16.23
CA SER A 233 28.74 -24.83 -15.30
C SER A 233 29.13 -25.07 -13.83
N GLN A 234 29.53 -26.29 -13.46
CA GLN A 234 30.00 -26.56 -12.10
C GLN A 234 31.29 -25.79 -11.81
N LYS A 235 32.28 -25.82 -12.72
CA LYS A 235 33.53 -25.07 -12.54
C LYS A 235 33.28 -23.56 -12.40
N GLN A 236 32.37 -22.99 -13.20
CA GLN A 236 32.00 -21.56 -13.10
C GLN A 236 31.33 -21.23 -11.76
N LEU A 237 30.52 -22.14 -11.21
CA LEU A 237 29.93 -22.00 -9.87
C LEU A 237 30.99 -22.08 -8.77
N ASP A 238 31.93 -23.03 -8.87
CA ASP A 238 33.03 -23.20 -7.91
C ASP A 238 33.99 -22.00 -7.94
N ASP A 239 34.36 -21.51 -9.14
CA ASP A 239 35.15 -20.30 -9.34
C ASP A 239 34.45 -19.07 -8.71
N ALA A 240 33.13 -18.94 -8.91
CA ALA A 240 32.35 -17.83 -8.34
C ALA A 240 32.18 -17.93 -6.81
N GLN A 241 32.00 -19.13 -6.27
CA GLN A 241 31.95 -19.37 -4.82
C GLN A 241 33.30 -19.05 -4.17
N ASN A 242 34.41 -19.43 -4.80
CA ASN A 242 35.75 -19.08 -4.35
C ASN A 242 35.99 -17.56 -4.42
N ALA A 243 35.48 -16.86 -5.43
CA ALA A 243 35.52 -15.40 -5.49
C ALA A 243 34.72 -14.73 -4.36
N VAL A 244 33.53 -15.25 -4.01
CA VAL A 244 32.75 -14.80 -2.84
C VAL A 244 33.53 -15.01 -1.55
N ASN A 245 34.14 -16.18 -1.36
CA ASN A 245 34.91 -16.50 -0.16
C ASN A 245 36.14 -15.57 0.00
N ASN A 246 36.87 -15.31 -1.10
CA ASN A 246 38.02 -14.41 -1.14
C ASN A 246 37.62 -12.95 -0.82
N ALA A 247 36.51 -12.48 -1.40
CA ALA A 247 35.99 -11.15 -1.14
C ALA A 247 35.43 -11.01 0.30
N GLN A 248 34.87 -12.07 0.88
CA GLN A 248 34.38 -12.07 2.26
C GLN A 248 35.53 -11.96 3.27
N GLY A 249 36.65 -12.67 3.03
CA GLY A 249 37.87 -12.50 3.82
C GLY A 249 38.36 -11.05 3.80
N LYS A 250 38.60 -10.50 2.60
CA LYS A 250 39.05 -9.10 2.41
C LYS A 250 38.12 -8.05 3.04
N ALA A 251 36.80 -8.27 2.98
CA ALA A 251 35.83 -7.39 3.64
C ALA A 251 35.96 -7.44 5.18
N ASN A 252 36.11 -8.65 5.74
CA ASN A 252 36.33 -8.83 7.18
C ASN A 252 37.67 -8.20 7.62
N ASP A 253 38.76 -8.43 6.88
CA ASP A 253 40.09 -7.89 7.18
C ASP A 253 40.11 -6.36 7.17
N ALA A 254 39.52 -5.74 6.14
CA ALA A 254 39.41 -4.29 6.04
C ALA A 254 38.51 -3.70 7.15
N GLN A 255 37.44 -4.40 7.53
CA GLN A 255 36.56 -3.98 8.62
C GLN A 255 37.25 -4.09 9.99
N ASN A 256 38.07 -5.12 10.22
CA ASN A 256 38.88 -5.28 11.43
C ASN A 256 39.96 -4.19 11.52
N ALA A 257 40.66 -3.89 10.42
CA ALA A 257 41.64 -2.80 10.37
C ALA A 257 41.01 -1.44 10.69
N LEU A 258 39.81 -1.16 10.14
CA LEU A 258 39.05 0.06 10.43
C LEU A 258 38.64 0.16 11.91
N THR A 259 38.20 -0.95 12.52
CA THR A 259 37.88 -0.99 13.97
C THR A 259 39.10 -0.70 14.83
N ASN A 260 40.25 -1.31 14.51
CA ASN A 260 41.49 -1.06 15.24
C ASN A 260 41.95 0.40 15.14
N ALA A 261 41.89 1.00 13.94
CA ALA A 261 42.23 2.41 13.75
C ALA A 261 41.30 3.37 14.52
N LYS A 262 39.99 3.06 14.61
CA LYS A 262 39.05 3.83 15.45
C LYS A 262 39.39 3.74 16.93
N ASN A 263 39.81 2.58 17.41
CA ASN A 263 40.25 2.41 18.80
C ASN A 263 41.53 3.24 19.08
N THR A 264 42.50 3.25 18.15
CA THR A 264 43.70 4.10 18.24
C THR A 264 43.37 5.59 18.24
N LEU A 265 42.45 6.04 17.37
CA LEU A 265 41.98 7.43 17.35
C LEU A 265 41.36 7.83 18.71
N SER A 266 40.47 7.00 19.25
CA SER A 266 39.81 7.24 20.55
C SER A 266 40.83 7.34 21.69
N ALA A 267 41.81 6.42 21.74
CA ALA A 267 42.88 6.46 22.74
C ALA A 267 43.74 7.73 22.65
N ASN A 268 44.09 8.16 21.43
CA ASN A 268 44.84 9.40 21.20
C ASN A 268 44.02 10.64 21.64
N GLN A 269 42.71 10.65 21.41
CA GLN A 269 41.80 11.72 21.84
C GLN A 269 41.69 11.79 23.36
N SER A 270 41.59 10.66 24.06
CA SER A 270 41.61 10.63 25.54
C SER A 270 42.94 11.12 26.12
N ALA A 271 44.07 10.71 25.54
CA ALA A 271 45.39 11.17 25.99
C ALA A 271 45.60 12.68 25.77
N LEU A 272 45.12 13.22 24.64
CA LEU A 272 45.14 14.67 24.37
C LEU A 272 44.32 15.45 25.40
N ALA A 273 43.11 15.00 25.73
CA ALA A 273 42.26 15.64 26.73
C ALA A 273 42.92 15.66 28.11
N GLN A 274 43.52 14.54 28.54
CA GLN A 274 44.24 14.46 29.82
C GLN A 274 45.42 15.43 29.90
N ALA A 275 46.21 15.57 28.83
CA ALA A 275 47.31 16.53 28.77
C ALA A 275 46.82 17.99 28.78
N GLN A 276 45.69 18.28 28.12
CA GLN A 276 45.07 19.61 28.11
C GLN A 276 44.43 19.98 29.45
N ASP A 277 43.85 19.02 30.18
CA ASP A 277 43.32 19.26 31.53
C ASP A 277 44.45 19.50 32.55
N ALA A 278 45.54 18.73 32.49
CA ALA A 278 46.70 18.90 33.36
C ALA A 278 47.40 20.27 33.22
N GLN A 279 47.23 20.97 32.09
CA GLN A 279 47.80 22.30 31.90
C GLN A 279 46.99 23.42 32.58
N LYS A 280 45.72 23.19 32.95
CA LYS A 280 44.79 24.25 33.39
C LYS A 280 45.08 24.82 34.78
N GLU A 281 45.88 24.16 35.60
CA GLU A 281 46.16 24.58 36.98
C GLU A 281 47.41 25.46 37.12
N HIS A 282 48.17 25.69 36.04
CA HIS A 282 49.38 26.52 36.08
C HIS A 282 49.08 28.00 35.76
N VAL A 283 49.40 28.91 36.69
CA VAL A 283 49.34 30.36 36.41
C VAL A 283 50.54 30.76 35.55
N THR A 284 50.29 31.23 34.32
CA THR A 284 51.35 31.67 33.39
C THR A 284 51.42 33.19 33.31
N ASN A 285 52.59 33.76 33.57
CA ASN A 285 52.90 35.16 33.29
C ASN A 285 53.51 35.30 31.89
N ALA A 286 53.31 36.46 31.27
CA ALA A 286 53.88 36.80 29.96
C ALA A 286 54.11 38.31 29.84
N ILE A 287 55.00 38.70 28.93
CA ILE A 287 55.26 40.10 28.58
C ILE A 287 54.53 40.39 27.25
N LYS A 288 53.50 41.23 27.31
CA LYS A 288 52.70 41.67 26.17
C LYS A 288 53.47 42.74 25.40
N LEU A 289 53.92 42.40 24.19
CA LEU A 289 54.68 43.34 23.36
C LEU A 289 53.76 44.08 22.38
N PRO A 290 53.94 45.40 22.18
CA PRO A 290 53.21 46.13 21.16
C PRO A 290 53.72 45.75 19.75
N ALA A 291 52.84 45.83 18.76
CA ALA A 291 53.19 45.56 17.36
C ALA A 291 54.35 46.46 16.91
N GLY A 292 55.34 45.87 16.22
CA GLY A 292 56.57 46.55 15.80
C GLY A 292 57.73 46.50 16.80
N TYR A 293 57.55 46.01 18.04
CA TYR A 293 58.63 45.95 19.04
C TYR A 293 59.70 44.91 18.68
N ILE A 294 59.28 43.67 18.38
CA ILE A 294 60.17 42.62 17.86
C ILE A 294 60.87 43.07 16.58
N ASP A 295 60.16 43.80 15.72
CA ASP A 295 60.69 44.27 14.45
C ASP A 295 61.73 45.40 14.63
N ALA A 296 61.61 46.23 15.67
CA ALA A 296 62.65 47.21 16.04
C ALA A 296 63.95 46.53 16.50
N TRP A 297 63.85 45.44 17.25
CA TRP A 297 65.03 44.67 17.68
C TRP A 297 65.65 43.86 16.54
N LYS A 298 64.85 43.31 15.62
CA LYS A 298 65.34 42.73 14.36
C LYS A 298 66.03 43.77 13.49
N GLU A 299 65.47 44.97 13.38
CA GLU A 299 66.06 46.09 12.66
C GLU A 299 67.44 46.43 13.24
N TYR A 300 67.58 46.55 14.57
CA TYR A 300 68.88 46.72 15.22
C TYR A 300 69.86 45.57 14.92
N VAL A 301 69.47 44.31 15.15
CA VAL A 301 70.32 43.12 14.93
C VAL A 301 70.87 43.05 13.50
N ASN A 302 70.09 43.47 12.51
CA ASN A 302 70.49 43.44 11.09
C ASN A 302 71.23 44.70 10.61
N THR A 303 71.23 45.79 11.38
CA THR A 303 71.81 47.09 10.95
C THR A 303 72.94 47.62 11.82
N LYS A 304 73.15 47.06 13.02
CA LYS A 304 74.17 47.56 13.94
C LYS A 304 75.59 47.40 13.44
N GLU A 305 76.43 48.38 13.75
CA GLU A 305 77.85 48.38 13.48
C GLU A 305 78.58 47.26 14.26
N LYS A 306 79.83 46.99 13.86
CA LYS A 306 80.57 45.87 14.42
C LYS A 306 80.98 46.17 15.87
N ASN A 307 80.80 45.18 16.76
CA ASN A 307 81.05 45.25 18.20
C ASN A 307 80.10 46.18 18.98
N ASP A 308 79.11 46.79 18.33
CA ASP A 308 78.21 47.74 19.00
C ASP A 308 77.24 47.05 19.97
N TYR A 309 77.12 47.63 21.17
CA TYR A 309 76.38 47.04 22.30
C TYR A 309 75.37 48.01 22.95
N LEU A 310 75.16 49.19 22.37
CA LEU A 310 74.15 50.17 22.80
C LEU A 310 73.27 50.59 21.61
N VAL A 311 72.04 50.99 21.91
CA VAL A 311 71.16 51.74 21.00
C VAL A 311 71.14 53.18 21.48
N THR A 312 72.00 54.05 20.93
CA THR A 312 72.02 55.47 21.32
C THR A 312 71.27 56.34 20.32
N LYS A 313 70.79 57.51 20.75
CA LYS A 313 70.18 58.51 19.86
C LYS A 313 71.16 59.02 18.78
N SER A 314 72.47 58.99 19.04
CA SER A 314 73.51 59.41 18.09
C SER A 314 73.81 58.36 17.03
N THR A 315 73.90 57.08 17.41
CA THR A 315 74.29 56.00 16.49
C THR A 315 73.07 55.39 15.76
N TYR A 316 71.92 55.28 16.44
CA TYR A 316 70.71 54.62 15.91
C TYR A 316 69.46 55.49 16.06
N PRO A 317 69.42 56.71 15.48
CA PRO A 317 68.38 57.71 15.76
C PRO A 317 66.94 57.23 15.53
N ASP A 318 66.68 56.48 14.46
CA ASP A 318 65.33 56.00 14.12
C ASP A 318 64.91 54.79 14.96
N VAL A 319 65.79 53.79 15.17
CA VAL A 319 65.54 52.65 16.05
C VAL A 319 65.34 53.12 17.50
N PHE A 320 66.19 54.01 18.00
CA PHE A 320 66.07 54.63 19.33
C PHE A 320 64.72 55.33 19.51
N LYS A 321 64.28 56.09 18.50
CA LYS A 321 62.98 56.78 18.50
C LYS A 321 61.80 55.80 18.44
N LYS A 322 61.92 54.72 17.67
CA LYS A 322 60.92 53.65 17.53
C LYS A 322 60.76 52.87 18.83
N LEU A 323 61.86 52.39 19.42
CA LEU A 323 61.88 51.74 20.73
C LEU A 323 61.26 52.66 21.80
N LYS A 324 61.77 53.89 21.96
CA LYS A 324 61.30 54.82 23.01
C LYS A 324 59.80 55.17 22.95
N GLN A 325 59.17 55.05 21.79
CA GLN A 325 57.71 55.17 21.65
C GLN A 325 56.97 53.88 22.03
N LEU A 326 57.51 52.73 21.65
CA LEU A 326 56.93 51.41 21.94
C LEU A 326 57.11 51.02 23.41
N ASP A 327 58.24 51.36 24.03
CA ASP A 327 58.55 51.12 25.45
C ASP A 327 57.49 51.70 26.37
N VAL A 328 57.09 52.95 26.15
CA VAL A 328 56.03 53.60 26.94
C VAL A 328 54.71 52.85 26.85
N LYS A 329 54.41 52.23 25.69
CA LYS A 329 53.24 51.36 25.55
C LYS A 329 53.47 50.00 26.23
N ALA A 330 54.60 49.35 25.98
CA ALA A 330 54.93 48.03 26.51
C ALA A 330 55.01 48.01 28.05
N TYR A 331 55.60 49.04 28.66
CA TYR A 331 55.65 49.20 30.12
C TYR A 331 54.23 49.32 30.69
N ASN A 332 53.40 50.22 30.15
CA ASN A 332 52.02 50.40 30.61
C ASN A 332 51.13 49.16 30.36
N ASP A 333 51.30 48.48 29.23
CA ASP A 333 50.61 47.22 28.89
C ASP A 333 50.97 46.06 29.85
N ASN A 334 52.07 46.15 30.62
CA ASN A 334 52.53 45.08 31.51
C ASN A 334 52.61 45.45 33.00
N LEU A 335 52.70 46.73 33.35
CA LEU A 335 52.95 47.20 34.73
C LEU A 335 51.95 46.60 35.75
N MET A 336 50.68 46.46 35.37
CA MET A 336 49.63 45.88 36.24
C MET A 336 49.22 44.44 35.85
N ASN A 337 49.88 43.82 34.86
CA ASN A 337 49.53 42.49 34.34
C ASN A 337 50.38 41.34 34.91
N TYR A 338 50.88 41.48 36.15
CA TYR A 338 51.43 40.35 36.90
C TYR A 338 50.27 39.49 37.45
N HIS A 339 50.23 38.22 37.06
CA HIS A 339 49.24 37.24 37.49
C HIS A 339 49.85 36.42 38.63
N SER A 340 49.20 36.50 39.78
CA SER A 340 49.74 36.01 41.05
C SER A 340 49.34 34.55 41.30
N ASP A 341 50.31 33.70 41.67
CA ASP A 341 50.12 32.25 41.77
C ASP A 341 49.74 31.82 43.22
N PRO A 342 48.58 31.16 43.43
CA PRO A 342 48.12 30.77 44.76
C PRO A 342 49.05 29.79 45.51
N SER A 343 49.86 29.00 44.81
CA SER A 343 50.85 28.08 45.40
C SER A 343 52.16 28.81 45.71
N ALA A 344 52.59 29.73 44.85
CA ALA A 344 53.77 30.56 45.09
C ALA A 344 53.58 31.48 46.32
N LYS A 345 52.36 31.99 46.57
CA LYS A 345 52.02 32.71 47.82
C LYS A 345 52.19 31.90 49.10
N GLN A 346 52.09 30.58 49.02
CA GLN A 346 52.22 29.69 50.17
C GLN A 346 53.65 29.17 50.35
N THR A 347 54.53 29.44 49.38
CA THR A 347 55.93 29.03 49.39
C THR A 347 56.78 30.19 49.92
N PRO A 348 57.41 30.07 51.11
CA PRO A 348 58.27 31.13 51.64
C PRO A 348 59.59 31.22 50.87
N VAL A 349 60.12 32.43 50.74
CA VAL A 349 61.48 32.72 50.28
C VAL A 349 62.25 33.32 51.44
N ILE A 350 63.47 32.84 51.69
CA ILE A 350 64.30 33.26 52.82
C ILE A 350 65.68 33.65 52.30
N LEU A 351 66.10 34.88 52.59
CA LEU A 351 67.47 35.32 52.36
C LEU A 351 68.39 34.70 53.42
N ASN A 352 69.57 34.27 52.99
CA ASN A 352 70.59 33.71 53.89
C ASN A 352 71.27 34.81 54.74
N ASP A 353 72.15 34.43 55.66
CA ASP A 353 72.83 35.35 56.58
C ASP A 353 73.70 36.43 55.88
N ASN A 354 74.15 36.19 54.64
CA ASN A 354 74.88 37.18 53.83
C ASN A 354 73.94 38.21 53.18
N GLY A 355 72.64 37.92 53.14
CA GLY A 355 71.61 38.72 52.49
C GLY A 355 71.33 38.31 51.04
N THR A 356 71.75 37.12 50.59
CA THR A 356 71.47 36.66 49.22
C THR A 356 70.39 35.56 49.20
N LEU A 357 69.76 35.33 48.03
CA LEU A 357 68.80 34.23 47.86
C LEU A 357 69.44 32.85 48.14
N SER A 358 68.59 31.88 48.46
CA SER A 358 68.99 30.46 48.43
C SER A 358 69.18 29.99 46.99
N ARG A 359 70.04 28.99 46.77
CA ARG A 359 70.28 28.40 45.45
C ARG A 359 69.00 27.92 44.76
N ASP A 360 68.08 27.32 45.52
CA ASP A 360 66.80 26.84 45.01
C ASP A 360 65.88 28.01 44.62
N ASP A 361 65.96 29.15 45.30
CA ASP A 361 65.19 30.35 44.94
C ASP A 361 65.82 31.09 43.75
N ILE A 362 67.15 31.06 43.59
CA ILE A 362 67.83 31.48 42.36
C ILE A 362 67.40 30.61 41.18
N ILE A 363 67.28 29.28 41.35
CA ILE A 363 66.72 28.39 40.31
C ILE A 363 65.31 28.83 39.92
N LYS A 364 64.40 29.03 40.88
CA LYS A 364 63.02 29.45 40.61
C LYS A 364 62.95 30.83 39.94
N ALA A 365 63.71 31.80 40.45
CA ALA A 365 63.80 33.15 39.88
C ALA A 365 64.31 33.12 38.43
N THR A 366 65.34 32.32 38.16
CA THR A 366 65.91 32.14 36.82
C THR A 366 64.92 31.42 35.90
N GLN A 367 64.29 30.33 36.34
CA GLN A 367 63.26 29.61 35.58
C GLN A 367 62.13 30.53 35.16
N PHE A 368 61.66 31.37 36.09
CA PHE A 368 60.62 32.35 35.83
C PHE A 368 61.10 33.45 34.86
N ALA A 369 62.30 34.01 35.03
CA ALA A 369 62.89 35.00 34.13
C ALA A 369 63.06 34.47 32.69
N VAL A 370 63.60 33.27 32.55
CA VAL A 370 63.80 32.60 31.27
C VAL A 370 62.45 32.31 30.58
N SER A 371 61.40 31.94 31.34
CA SER A 371 60.05 31.76 30.78
C SER A 371 59.45 33.04 30.16
N LEU A 372 59.86 34.22 30.64
CA LEU A 372 59.41 35.54 30.15
C LEU A 372 60.27 36.07 29.00
N LEU A 373 61.59 35.81 29.04
CA LEU A 373 62.57 36.33 28.08
C LEU A 373 62.69 35.47 26.82
N ASN A 374 62.63 34.14 26.93
CA ASN A 374 62.82 33.24 25.78
C ASN A 374 61.79 33.47 24.65
N PRO A 375 60.48 33.65 24.91
CA PRO A 375 59.53 33.98 23.84
C PRO A 375 59.86 35.27 23.09
N ILE A 376 60.54 36.23 23.74
CA ILE A 376 61.00 37.47 23.10
C ILE A 376 62.27 37.21 22.27
N ARG A 377 63.24 36.50 22.85
CA ARG A 377 64.51 36.12 22.22
C ARG A 377 64.28 35.28 20.95
N GLU A 378 63.43 34.26 21.04
CA GLU A 378 62.96 33.44 19.91
C GLU A 378 62.24 34.29 18.84
N ALA A 379 61.35 35.20 19.26
CA ALA A 379 60.63 36.06 18.33
C ALA A 379 61.55 37.05 17.59
N ILE A 380 62.63 37.54 18.24
CA ILE A 380 63.68 38.33 17.60
C ILE A 380 64.53 37.46 16.65
N GLY A 381 64.84 36.22 17.05
CA GLY A 381 65.69 35.29 16.31
C GLY A 381 67.12 35.17 16.86
N VAL A 382 67.33 35.51 18.13
CA VAL A 382 68.57 35.19 18.87
C VAL A 382 68.43 33.86 19.61
N GLU A 383 69.50 33.37 20.24
CA GLU A 383 69.45 32.12 21.00
C GLU A 383 68.59 32.26 22.28
N PRO A 384 67.68 31.32 22.59
CA PRO A 384 66.97 31.28 23.86
C PRO A 384 67.97 31.10 25.02
N TYR A 385 67.70 31.71 26.17
CA TYR A 385 68.49 31.43 27.36
C TYR A 385 68.30 29.98 27.82
N LYS A 386 69.41 29.35 28.17
CA LYS A 386 69.45 28.14 28.99
C LYS A 386 69.59 28.49 30.47
N ILE A 387 69.39 27.49 31.31
CA ILE A 387 69.78 27.49 32.72
C ILE A 387 70.73 26.32 32.92
N THR A 388 71.89 26.56 33.54
CA THR A 388 72.83 25.49 33.91
C THR A 388 73.16 25.60 35.39
N ASN A 389 73.66 24.52 36.00
CA ASN A 389 74.18 24.61 37.37
C ASN A 389 75.29 25.67 37.48
N ALA A 390 76.08 25.89 36.43
CA ALA A 390 77.05 26.97 36.33
C ALA A 390 76.42 28.37 36.38
N SER A 391 75.35 28.65 35.63
CA SER A 391 74.76 30.00 35.61
C SER A 391 74.06 30.36 36.91
N ILE A 392 73.43 29.38 37.58
CA ILE A 392 72.89 29.52 38.93
C ILE A 392 73.99 29.84 39.95
N ASP A 393 75.09 29.08 39.93
CA ASP A 393 76.17 29.24 40.91
C ASP A 393 77.00 30.51 40.65
N VAL A 394 77.14 30.96 39.40
CA VAL A 394 77.73 32.27 39.06
C VAL A 394 76.86 33.41 39.62
N ALA A 395 75.53 33.39 39.40
CA ALA A 395 74.67 34.44 39.92
C ALA A 395 74.64 34.47 41.47
N GLN A 396 74.77 33.31 42.12
CA GLN A 396 74.97 33.21 43.57
C GLN A 396 76.33 33.81 44.00
N ASP A 397 77.41 33.54 43.25
CA ASP A 397 78.75 34.05 43.50
C ASP A 397 78.84 35.58 43.35
N VAL A 398 78.25 36.15 42.29
CA VAL A 398 78.22 37.61 42.06
C VAL A 398 77.55 38.34 43.23
N ALA A 399 76.31 37.95 43.57
CA ALA A 399 75.59 38.55 44.69
C ALA A 399 76.36 38.41 46.01
N ASN A 400 77.08 37.31 46.22
CA ASN A 400 77.90 37.12 47.41
C ASN A 400 79.14 38.03 47.45
N GLU A 401 79.79 38.28 46.31
CA GLU A 401 80.94 39.20 46.22
C GLU A 401 80.49 40.67 46.40
N TYR A 402 79.39 41.10 45.77
CA TYR A 402 78.75 42.41 46.02
C TYR A 402 78.41 42.64 47.50
N ARG A 403 77.91 41.60 48.19
CA ARG A 403 77.61 41.65 49.64
C ARG A 403 78.86 41.71 50.52
N LYS A 404 79.94 41.02 50.11
CA LYS A 404 81.25 40.95 50.79
C LYS A 404 82.01 42.28 50.70
N ASP A 405 82.03 42.90 49.53
CA ASP A 405 82.65 44.23 49.32
C ASP A 405 81.73 45.36 49.83
N ASN A 406 80.48 45.01 50.16
CA ASN A 406 79.41 45.92 50.61
C ASN A 406 79.19 47.07 49.61
N TRP A 407 79.02 46.68 48.35
CA TRP A 407 78.83 47.57 47.21
C TRP A 407 77.39 48.05 47.05
N ASN A 408 77.19 49.35 46.78
CA ASN A 408 75.87 49.98 46.68
C ASN A 408 75.56 50.44 45.24
N THR A 409 75.00 49.55 44.41
CA THR A 409 74.66 49.77 42.99
C THR A 409 73.60 50.86 42.75
N TRP A 410 73.02 51.44 43.81
CA TRP A 410 72.14 52.62 43.72
C TRP A 410 72.89 53.95 43.80
N GLU A 411 74.10 53.96 44.37
CA GLU A 411 74.99 55.13 44.51
C GLU A 411 76.27 54.99 43.65
N HIS A 412 76.51 53.81 43.10
CA HIS A 412 77.66 53.43 42.27
C HIS A 412 77.17 52.69 41.00
N ALA A 413 78.04 52.47 40.03
CA ALA A 413 77.76 51.60 38.89
C ALA A 413 77.93 50.10 39.28
N HIS A 414 77.99 49.19 38.31
CA HIS A 414 78.35 47.79 38.54
C HIS A 414 79.70 47.64 39.27
N ASP A 415 79.80 46.65 40.15
CA ASP A 415 81.05 46.21 40.78
C ASP A 415 81.84 45.35 39.79
N ASN A 416 82.55 46.01 38.87
CA ASN A 416 83.36 45.32 37.87
C ASN A 416 84.48 44.49 38.51
N ASP A 417 85.02 44.91 39.65
CA ASP A 417 86.05 44.16 40.39
C ASP A 417 85.46 42.84 40.93
N ALA A 418 84.20 42.83 41.40
CA ALA A 418 83.49 41.60 41.75
C ALA A 418 83.20 40.71 40.52
N LEU A 419 82.71 41.29 39.43
CA LEU A 419 82.43 40.55 38.19
C LEU A 419 83.68 39.89 37.61
N ASP A 420 84.82 40.60 37.57
CA ASP A 420 86.11 40.07 37.13
C ASP A 420 86.61 38.95 38.06
N ARG A 421 86.45 39.09 39.38
CA ARG A 421 86.81 38.02 40.33
C ARG A 421 85.97 36.75 40.11
N VAL A 422 84.69 36.89 39.77
CA VAL A 422 83.83 35.74 39.45
C VAL A 422 84.16 35.16 38.08
N ALA A 423 84.41 35.98 37.05
CA ALA A 423 84.84 35.53 35.72
C ALA A 423 86.12 34.68 35.80
N ASN A 424 87.15 35.18 36.50
CA ASN A 424 88.39 34.45 36.79
C ASN A 424 88.15 33.16 37.60
N LYS A 425 87.28 33.18 38.62
CA LYS A 425 86.92 32.01 39.44
C LYS A 425 86.26 30.88 38.63
N TRP A 426 85.59 31.22 37.53
CA TRP A 426 84.90 30.28 36.65
C TRP A 426 85.64 29.97 35.35
N ASN A 427 86.76 30.64 35.09
CA ASN A 427 87.58 30.54 33.87
C ASN A 427 86.74 30.85 32.62
N ILE A 428 86.13 32.04 32.61
CA ILE A 428 85.35 32.59 31.50
C ILE A 428 85.70 34.06 31.26
N ASP A 429 85.54 34.51 30.03
CA ASP A 429 85.99 35.80 29.52
C ASP A 429 85.24 36.99 30.12
N LEU A 430 83.98 36.79 30.51
CA LEU A 430 83.09 37.82 31.06
C LEU A 430 81.95 37.15 31.84
N VAL A 431 81.55 37.77 32.96
CA VAL A 431 80.19 37.62 33.50
C VAL A 431 79.40 38.85 33.05
N GLY A 432 78.50 38.66 32.09
CA GLY A 432 77.57 39.71 31.67
C GLY A 432 76.59 39.99 32.80
N GLU A 433 76.17 41.25 32.96
CA GLU A 433 75.23 41.64 34.01
C GLU A 433 74.27 42.72 33.56
N SER A 434 72.99 42.49 33.81
CA SER A 434 71.97 43.53 33.88
C SER A 434 71.42 43.60 35.31
N TRP A 435 71.48 44.77 35.95
CA TRP A 435 71.06 44.93 37.36
C TRP A 435 69.80 45.79 37.48
N ALA A 436 68.86 45.40 38.35
CA ALA A 436 67.59 46.10 38.55
C ALA A 436 67.24 46.31 40.02
N GLY A 437 66.73 47.49 40.37
CA GLY A 437 66.34 47.83 41.74
C GLY A 437 65.22 46.95 42.33
N ASP A 438 65.31 46.74 43.64
CA ASP A 438 64.48 45.88 44.49
C ASP A 438 62.99 46.25 44.72
N GLY A 439 62.55 47.44 44.31
CA GLY A 439 61.39 48.15 44.91
C GLY A 439 60.02 47.46 44.81
N TRP A 440 59.88 46.39 44.03
CA TRP A 440 58.66 45.57 43.93
C TRP A 440 58.72 44.23 44.68
N PHE A 441 59.91 43.84 45.14
CA PHE A 441 60.17 42.65 45.96
C PHE A 441 60.18 43.00 47.45
N GLY A 442 60.98 43.99 47.87
CA GLY A 442 60.95 44.54 49.23
C GLY A 442 59.84 45.56 49.49
N GLY A 443 59.10 45.94 48.44
CA GLY A 443 58.08 46.98 48.48
C GLY A 443 58.65 48.39 48.74
N PRO A 444 57.79 49.41 48.93
CA PRO A 444 58.19 50.82 49.07
C PRO A 444 59.03 51.14 50.33
N TRP A 445 59.24 50.16 51.21
CA TRP A 445 59.94 50.30 52.49
C TRP A 445 61.14 49.34 52.63
N HIS A 446 61.50 48.59 51.58
CA HIS A 446 62.66 47.67 51.55
C HIS A 446 62.66 46.66 52.72
N VAL A 447 61.55 45.92 52.85
CA VAL A 447 61.30 44.95 53.93
C VAL A 447 61.39 43.52 53.40
N TYR A 448 62.41 42.78 53.86
CA TYR A 448 62.73 41.41 53.41
C TYR A 448 62.43 40.36 54.47
N ASN A 449 61.30 40.49 55.16
CA ASN A 449 60.77 39.46 56.05
C ASN A 449 59.47 38.87 55.47
N ASN A 450 59.22 37.59 55.75
CA ASN A 450 58.01 36.87 55.33
C ASN A 450 57.75 36.89 53.80
N LEU A 451 58.81 37.00 52.99
CA LEU A 451 58.72 37.00 51.53
C LEU A 451 58.15 35.67 51.01
N THR A 452 57.37 35.73 49.94
CA THR A 452 56.86 34.54 49.24
C THR A 452 57.49 34.38 47.86
N LEU A 453 57.33 33.21 47.26
CA LEU A 453 57.75 32.95 45.89
C LEU A 453 56.96 33.80 44.89
N ASP A 454 55.72 34.20 45.22
CA ASP A 454 54.93 35.15 44.43
C ASP A 454 55.51 36.58 44.49
N ASP A 455 56.10 36.98 45.62
CA ASP A 455 56.81 38.25 45.73
C ASP A 455 58.12 38.22 44.92
N LEU A 456 58.85 37.11 44.94
CA LEU A 456 60.08 36.90 44.16
C LEU A 456 59.77 36.94 42.65
N TYR A 457 58.76 36.20 42.19
CA TYR A 457 58.31 36.24 40.80
C TYR A 457 57.79 37.62 40.39
N ARG A 458 57.03 38.32 41.26
CA ARG A 458 56.61 39.71 41.00
C ARG A 458 57.81 40.66 40.88
N GLY A 459 58.83 40.48 41.73
CA GLY A 459 60.10 41.20 41.66
C GLY A 459 60.77 41.01 40.30
N VAL A 460 61.12 39.76 39.96
CA VAL A 460 61.75 39.39 38.68
C VAL A 460 60.95 39.89 37.47
N TYR A 461 59.61 39.74 37.47
CA TYR A 461 58.75 40.26 36.40
C TYR A 461 58.93 41.78 36.23
N LYS A 462 58.89 42.53 37.33
CA LYS A 462 59.00 43.99 37.34
C LYS A 462 60.40 44.47 36.95
N SER A 463 61.45 43.80 37.42
CA SER A 463 62.83 44.03 36.98
C SER A 463 62.97 43.89 35.47
N ILE A 464 62.44 42.81 34.87
CA ILE A 464 62.48 42.65 33.41
C ILE A 464 61.71 43.77 32.68
N LEU A 465 60.56 44.25 33.21
CA LEU A 465 59.87 45.40 32.60
C LEU A 465 60.70 46.68 32.63
N MET A 466 61.50 46.90 33.69
CA MET A 466 62.39 48.06 33.77
C MET A 466 63.56 47.92 32.80
N LEU A 467 64.25 46.77 32.81
CA LEU A 467 65.40 46.50 31.95
C LEU A 467 65.04 46.48 30.45
N LEU A 468 63.80 46.13 30.07
CA LEU A 468 63.33 46.17 28.67
C LEU A 468 62.76 47.52 28.23
N PHE A 469 62.07 48.26 29.11
CA PHE A 469 61.20 49.39 28.73
C PHE A 469 61.47 50.70 29.49
N GLN A 470 62.45 50.75 30.38
CA GLN A 470 62.88 51.96 31.10
C GLN A 470 64.39 52.22 30.96
N ASP A 471 64.96 51.79 29.83
CA ASP A 471 66.42 51.69 29.60
C ASP A 471 66.96 52.72 28.57
N ALA A 472 66.09 53.62 28.10
CA ALA A 472 66.35 54.53 26.99
C ALA A 472 67.28 55.72 27.33
N ASP A 473 67.55 55.96 28.60
CA ASP A 473 68.56 56.91 29.11
C ASP A 473 69.93 56.25 29.24
N GLN A 474 69.98 54.95 29.55
CA GLN A 474 71.20 54.12 29.57
C GLN A 474 71.64 53.64 28.17
N GLY A 475 71.04 54.18 27.10
CA GLY A 475 71.34 53.79 25.73
C GLY A 475 70.93 52.35 25.39
N TYR A 476 69.87 51.85 26.02
CA TYR A 476 69.44 50.44 25.95
C TYR A 476 70.52 49.45 26.40
N GLY A 477 71.26 49.82 27.46
CA GLY A 477 72.32 49.02 28.05
C GLY A 477 71.85 47.63 28.47
N HIS A 478 70.82 47.55 29.28
CA HIS A 478 70.29 46.30 29.83
C HIS A 478 69.44 45.53 28.81
N ALA A 479 68.57 46.24 28.08
CA ALA A 479 67.68 45.64 27.08
C ALA A 479 68.47 44.88 26.01
N THR A 480 69.62 45.40 25.58
CA THR A 480 70.46 44.74 24.57
C THR A 480 71.15 43.46 25.09
N ASP A 481 71.45 43.37 26.39
CA ASP A 481 72.02 42.18 27.05
C ASP A 481 70.94 41.11 27.28
N ILE A 482 69.85 41.44 27.97
CA ILE A 482 68.80 40.44 28.29
C ILE A 482 68.07 39.92 27.05
N LEU A 483 68.01 40.71 25.96
CA LEU A 483 67.53 40.26 24.66
C LEU A 483 68.62 39.60 23.79
N GLY A 484 69.87 39.47 24.25
CA GLY A 484 70.96 38.76 23.56
C GLY A 484 71.48 39.43 22.29
N VAL A 485 70.94 40.58 21.90
CA VAL A 485 71.25 41.28 20.64
C VAL A 485 72.67 41.89 20.62
N ARG A 486 73.36 41.93 21.76
CA ARG A 486 74.80 42.23 21.86
C ARG A 486 75.69 41.24 21.11
N ALA A 487 75.40 39.94 21.17
CA ALA A 487 76.24 38.89 20.58
C ALA A 487 76.17 38.78 19.05
N ALA A 488 75.20 39.43 18.41
CA ALA A 488 75.20 39.63 16.96
C ALA A 488 76.36 40.54 16.54
N ASN A 489 76.94 40.30 15.36
CA ASN A 489 77.96 41.17 14.72
C ASN A 489 79.08 41.70 15.67
N SER A 490 79.64 40.83 16.52
CA SER A 490 80.62 41.24 17.54
C SER A 490 81.80 40.27 17.63
N ASP A 491 83.01 40.78 17.75
CA ASP A 491 84.24 40.03 18.07
C ASP A 491 84.38 39.73 19.56
N LEU A 492 83.46 40.27 20.39
CA LEU A 492 83.57 40.31 21.83
C LEU A 492 82.57 39.35 22.50
N THR A 493 82.92 38.90 23.71
CA THR A 493 82.13 38.02 24.60
C THR A 493 81.02 38.77 25.35
N VAL A 494 80.37 39.76 24.70
CA VAL A 494 79.50 40.79 25.30
C VAL A 494 78.06 40.36 25.67
N ALA A 495 77.73 39.07 25.61
CA ALA A 495 76.51 38.50 26.21
C ALA A 495 76.62 36.97 26.30
N GLY A 496 76.00 36.38 27.32
CA GLY A 496 75.88 34.94 27.50
C GLY A 496 74.60 34.32 26.92
N ASP A 497 74.66 33.01 26.65
CA ASP A 497 73.50 32.17 26.29
C ASP A 497 72.91 31.41 27.50
N ASN A 498 73.60 31.40 28.66
CA ASN A 498 73.11 30.83 29.91
C ASN A 498 72.79 31.95 30.91
N LEU A 499 71.60 31.96 31.51
CA LEU A 499 71.16 32.98 32.48
C LEU A 499 71.18 32.43 33.91
N GLY A 500 71.54 33.28 34.88
CA GLY A 500 71.22 33.13 36.30
C GLY A 500 70.62 34.43 36.84
N VAL A 501 69.63 34.34 37.74
CA VAL A 501 68.97 35.51 38.34
C VAL A 501 69.00 35.41 39.86
N SER A 502 69.77 36.29 40.49
CA SER A 502 69.94 36.35 41.94
C SER A 502 69.50 37.72 42.50
N PHE A 503 69.57 37.87 43.83
CA PHE A 503 69.19 39.09 44.55
C PHE A 503 70.11 39.29 45.74
N GLU A 504 70.53 40.53 45.97
CA GLU A 504 71.42 40.94 47.06
C GLU A 504 70.77 42.00 47.98
N TYR A 505 70.71 41.72 49.27
CA TYR A 505 70.13 42.61 50.28
C TYR A 505 71.18 43.52 50.93
N GLY A 506 71.22 44.78 50.53
CA GLY A 506 72.08 45.82 51.11
C GLY A 506 71.61 46.30 52.48
N LYS A 507 71.60 45.40 53.48
CA LYS A 507 71.24 45.72 54.88
C LYS A 507 72.05 46.92 55.40
N GLY A 508 71.39 48.04 55.67
CA GLY A 508 72.02 49.30 56.11
C GLY A 508 72.56 50.22 54.99
N MET A 509 72.59 49.77 53.73
CA MET A 509 72.84 50.64 52.57
C MET A 509 71.71 51.64 52.40
N LYS A 510 71.99 52.76 51.72
CA LYS A 510 71.03 53.86 51.54
C LYS A 510 71.10 54.36 50.12
N ALA A 511 69.97 54.83 49.60
CA ALA A 511 69.91 55.58 48.36
C ALA A 511 68.61 56.36 48.31
N TRP A 512 68.58 57.51 47.65
CA TRP A 512 67.36 58.31 47.41
C TRP A 512 66.50 58.64 48.65
N GLY A 513 67.09 58.58 49.86
CA GLY A 513 66.41 58.78 51.15
C GLY A 513 65.87 57.50 51.81
N GLN A 514 65.93 56.35 51.13
CA GLN A 514 65.58 55.03 51.64
C GLN A 514 66.81 54.34 52.28
N THR A 515 66.56 53.23 52.99
CA THR A 515 67.59 52.42 53.67
C THR A 515 67.27 50.94 53.50
N ASN A 516 68.28 50.09 53.60
CA ASN A 516 68.22 48.64 53.36
C ASN A 516 67.93 48.27 51.89
N VAL A 517 68.37 49.12 50.97
CA VAL A 517 68.20 48.93 49.51
C VAL A 517 69.04 47.76 48.98
N GLY A 518 68.61 47.15 47.88
CA GLY A 518 69.28 46.06 47.17
C GLY A 518 68.81 45.96 45.72
N GLY A 519 69.03 44.83 45.05
CA GLY A 519 68.64 44.65 43.65
C GLY A 519 68.57 43.21 43.18
N PHE A 520 68.35 43.04 41.88
CA PHE A 520 68.38 41.77 41.18
C PHE A 520 69.51 41.79 40.15
N HIS A 521 70.43 40.82 40.26
CA HIS A 521 71.42 40.56 39.23
C HIS A 521 70.84 39.59 38.19
N PHE A 522 70.81 39.98 36.93
CA PHE A 522 70.58 39.09 35.78
C PHE A 522 71.94 38.83 35.14
N ASN A 523 72.61 37.75 35.58
CA ASN A 523 73.95 37.43 35.11
C ASN A 523 73.90 36.48 33.91
N SER A 524 74.52 36.88 32.79
CA SER A 524 74.64 36.07 31.58
C SER A 524 76.06 35.53 31.41
N ILE A 525 76.20 34.23 31.19
CA ILE A 525 77.50 33.57 30.92
C ILE A 525 77.46 32.73 29.65
N SER A 526 78.64 32.47 29.09
CA SER A 526 78.82 31.52 27.99
C SER A 526 79.48 30.22 28.45
N ASP A 527 79.28 29.15 27.67
CA ASP A 527 80.05 27.90 27.75
C ASP A 527 80.47 27.45 26.33
N ALA A 528 81.19 26.34 26.18
CA ALA A 528 81.69 25.87 24.87
C ALA A 528 80.57 25.47 23.87
N SER A 529 79.31 25.45 24.30
CA SER A 529 78.11 25.26 23.46
C SER A 529 77.38 26.56 23.09
N SER A 530 77.76 27.71 23.67
CA SER A 530 77.22 29.02 23.30
C SER A 530 77.58 29.36 21.85
N LYS A 531 76.60 29.80 21.06
CA LYS A 531 76.78 29.98 19.60
C LYS A 531 77.75 31.12 19.29
N ASN A 532 77.82 32.12 20.17
CA ASN A 532 78.81 33.20 20.06
C ASN A 532 80.24 32.68 20.25
N VAL A 533 80.49 31.88 21.29
CA VAL A 533 81.80 31.24 21.56
C VAL A 533 82.24 30.36 20.39
N GLN A 534 81.34 29.50 19.88
CA GLN A 534 81.65 28.64 18.73
C GLN A 534 81.93 29.43 17.44
N ARG A 535 81.30 30.59 17.25
CA ARG A 535 81.62 31.51 16.14
C ARG A 535 83.03 32.09 16.32
N LEU A 536 83.31 32.69 17.47
CA LEU A 536 84.58 33.36 17.76
C LEU A 536 85.78 32.42 17.66
N VAL A 537 85.70 31.22 18.24
CA VAL A 537 86.77 30.20 18.14
C VAL A 537 86.99 29.75 16.68
N LYS A 538 85.91 29.61 15.89
CA LYS A 538 86.00 29.28 14.46
C LYS A 538 86.59 30.42 13.62
N GLU A 539 86.38 31.66 14.04
CA GLU A 539 86.92 32.88 13.41
C GLU A 539 88.36 33.18 13.85
N GLY A 540 88.90 32.43 14.81
CA GLY A 540 90.31 32.44 15.23
C GLY A 540 90.60 33.18 16.53
N TYR A 541 89.57 33.61 17.26
CA TYR A 541 89.71 34.24 18.58
C TYR A 541 89.98 33.19 19.66
N VAL A 542 90.83 33.54 20.63
CA VAL A 542 90.95 32.80 21.90
C VAL A 542 89.80 33.23 22.80
N VAL A 543 89.11 32.25 23.40
CA VAL A 543 87.94 32.46 24.26
C VAL A 543 88.02 31.48 25.43
N ASP A 544 88.12 31.96 26.66
CA ASP A 544 88.34 31.13 27.85
C ASP A 544 87.15 30.22 28.15
N ALA A 545 85.92 30.69 27.88
CA ALA A 545 84.70 29.88 27.98
C ALA A 545 84.66 28.69 27.00
N ALA A 546 85.57 28.63 26.02
CA ALA A 546 85.72 27.49 25.12
C ALA A 546 86.65 26.39 25.64
N ASP A 547 87.46 26.64 26.67
CA ASP A 547 88.37 25.62 27.24
C ASP A 547 87.54 24.47 27.86
N PRO A 548 87.73 23.20 27.44
CA PRO A 548 87.13 22.05 28.09
C PRO A 548 87.45 21.92 29.59
N ASN A 549 88.49 22.60 30.09
CA ASN A 549 88.86 22.65 31.51
C ASN A 549 88.20 23.82 32.26
N ALA A 550 87.56 24.77 31.57
CA ALA A 550 86.83 25.87 32.21
C ALA A 550 85.73 25.32 33.14
N LYS A 551 85.48 26.01 34.25
CA LYS A 551 84.59 25.49 35.31
C LYS A 551 83.15 25.33 34.80
N VAL A 552 82.70 26.25 33.93
CA VAL A 552 81.38 26.19 33.26
C VAL A 552 81.20 24.96 32.38
N ASN A 553 82.29 24.38 31.86
CA ASN A 553 82.25 23.22 30.96
C ASN A 553 82.33 21.87 31.69
N GLN A 554 82.58 21.86 33.00
CA GLN A 554 82.74 20.61 33.75
C GLN A 554 81.42 19.84 33.94
N PRO A 555 81.46 18.49 34.01
CA PRO A 555 80.30 17.67 34.38
C PRO A 555 79.67 18.12 35.70
N GLY A 556 78.34 18.11 35.79
CA GLY A 556 77.61 18.65 36.93
C GLY A 556 77.36 20.15 36.83
N TYR A 557 78.37 20.95 36.45
CA TYR A 557 78.22 22.39 36.24
C TYR A 557 77.57 22.74 34.89
N ARG A 558 77.96 22.04 33.81
CA ARG A 558 77.38 22.21 32.47
C ARG A 558 76.02 21.52 32.28
N ASP A 559 75.49 20.91 33.34
CA ASP A 559 74.20 20.21 33.31
C ASP A 559 73.05 21.24 33.23
N GLU A 560 72.17 21.07 32.25
CA GLU A 560 71.05 21.99 31.99
C GLU A 560 69.88 21.72 32.97
N ILE A 561 69.37 22.80 33.58
CA ILE A 561 68.24 22.78 34.51
C ILE A 561 66.96 23.06 33.71
N ALA A 562 65.94 22.20 33.88
CA ALA A 562 64.70 22.30 33.12
C ALA A 562 63.97 23.64 33.30
N ILE A 563 63.40 24.15 32.20
CA ILE A 563 62.58 25.37 32.17
C ILE A 563 61.08 24.96 32.26
N PRO A 564 60.37 25.30 33.36
CA PRO A 564 58.99 24.86 33.54
C PRO A 564 58.03 25.31 32.43
N GLY A 565 57.15 24.40 32.00
CA GLY A 565 56.05 24.67 31.06
C GLY A 565 56.35 24.42 29.57
N GLN A 566 57.62 24.33 29.15
CA GLN A 566 57.98 24.15 27.74
C GLN A 566 57.61 22.74 27.21
N ASP A 567 57.85 21.69 28.00
CA ASP A 567 57.54 20.30 27.63
C ASP A 567 56.03 20.01 27.51
N SER A 568 55.20 20.58 28.37
CA SER A 568 53.75 20.32 28.37
C SER A 568 53.08 20.82 27.08
N GLN A 569 53.52 21.98 26.55
CA GLN A 569 53.02 22.50 25.28
C GLN A 569 53.42 21.60 24.11
N LYS A 570 54.66 21.13 24.10
CA LYS A 570 55.20 20.18 23.11
C LYS A 570 54.44 18.85 23.14
N GLN A 571 54.16 18.31 24.33
CA GLN A 571 53.38 17.09 24.51
C GLN A 571 51.96 17.22 23.93
N ILE A 572 51.29 18.34 24.15
CA ILE A 572 49.95 18.61 23.59
C ILE A 572 50.01 18.70 22.06
N ALA A 573 51.02 19.38 21.49
CA ALA A 573 51.21 19.45 20.03
C ALA A 573 51.44 18.07 19.39
N ASP A 574 52.29 17.24 20.00
CA ASP A 574 52.55 15.86 19.54
C ASP A 574 51.29 14.97 19.62
N LEU A 575 50.48 15.13 20.67
CA LEU A 575 49.20 14.42 20.80
C LEU A 575 48.16 14.90 19.77
N GLN A 576 48.08 16.21 19.52
CA GLN A 576 47.25 16.80 18.47
C GLN A 576 47.62 16.24 17.07
N ALA A 577 48.92 16.12 16.79
CA ALA A 577 49.42 15.52 15.55
C ALA A 577 49.05 14.03 15.44
N LYS A 578 49.17 13.25 16.53
CA LYS A 578 48.78 11.83 16.59
C LYS A 578 47.27 11.61 16.41
N VAL A 579 46.42 12.51 16.91
CA VAL A 579 44.97 12.50 16.63
C VAL A 579 44.71 12.74 15.14
N ASN A 580 45.33 13.75 14.54
CA ASN A 580 45.17 14.05 13.11
C ASN A 580 45.65 12.91 12.20
N GLN A 581 46.76 12.25 12.54
CA GLN A 581 47.25 11.06 11.82
C GLN A 581 46.28 9.88 11.92
N ALA A 582 45.78 9.57 13.13
CA ALA A 582 44.82 8.49 13.34
C ALA A 582 43.49 8.75 12.62
N GLN A 583 42.99 9.99 12.59
CA GLN A 583 41.79 10.36 11.83
C GLN A 583 41.96 10.12 10.33
N ASN A 584 43.07 10.58 9.74
CA ASN A 584 43.38 10.33 8.33
C ASN A 584 43.45 8.82 8.01
N GLN A 585 44.00 8.01 8.92
CA GLN A 585 44.07 6.56 8.77
C GLN A 585 42.68 5.90 8.85
N VAL A 586 41.80 6.35 9.76
CA VAL A 586 40.39 5.92 9.83
C VAL A 586 39.66 6.25 8.53
N ASP A 587 39.85 7.44 7.96
CA ASP A 587 39.17 7.87 6.74
C ASP A 587 39.64 7.09 5.50
N GLN A 588 40.92 6.74 5.41
CA GLN A 588 41.44 5.85 4.37
C GLN A 588 40.90 4.42 4.52
N LEU A 589 40.97 3.84 5.72
CA LEU A 589 40.47 2.48 5.96
C LEU A 589 38.95 2.37 5.81
N SER A 590 38.20 3.45 6.06
CA SER A 590 36.76 3.54 5.81
C SER A 590 36.44 3.41 4.32
N LYS A 591 37.21 4.09 3.45
CA LYS A 591 37.10 3.93 1.98
C LYS A 591 37.45 2.50 1.55
N THR A 592 38.52 1.91 2.11
CA THR A 592 38.94 0.53 1.81
C THR A 592 37.90 -0.51 2.22
N ALA A 593 37.32 -0.42 3.41
CA ALA A 593 36.28 -1.33 3.89
C ALA A 593 35.00 -1.25 3.04
N ASN A 594 34.61 -0.04 2.62
CA ASN A 594 33.47 0.16 1.71
C ASN A 594 33.73 -0.46 0.33
N ALA A 595 34.91 -0.29 -0.26
CA ALA A 595 35.28 -0.90 -1.54
C ALA A 595 35.33 -2.44 -1.46
N ALA A 596 35.81 -3.00 -0.35
CA ALA A 596 35.81 -4.44 -0.11
C ALA A 596 34.37 -5.00 0.01
N ASN A 597 33.48 -4.32 0.73
CA ASN A 597 32.05 -4.70 0.82
C ASN A 597 31.32 -4.60 -0.52
N GLN A 598 31.62 -3.60 -1.36
CA GLN A 598 31.09 -3.51 -2.73
C GLN A 598 31.57 -4.69 -3.58
N THR A 599 32.86 -5.04 -3.49
CA THR A 599 33.44 -6.19 -4.21
C THR A 599 32.78 -7.52 -3.78
N LEU A 600 32.56 -7.70 -2.48
CA LEU A 600 31.82 -8.84 -1.92
C LEU A 600 30.38 -8.91 -2.41
N THR A 601 29.70 -7.76 -2.51
CA THR A 601 28.32 -7.67 -3.01
C THR A 601 28.25 -8.06 -4.48
N ALA A 602 29.17 -7.55 -5.32
CA ALA A 602 29.26 -7.91 -6.73
C ALA A 602 29.58 -9.40 -6.95
N ALA A 603 30.46 -9.98 -6.12
CA ALA A 603 30.76 -11.41 -6.17
C ALA A 603 29.52 -12.27 -5.83
N LYS A 604 28.76 -11.89 -4.79
CA LYS A 604 27.53 -12.58 -4.38
C LYS A 604 26.44 -12.51 -5.46
N ALA A 605 26.27 -11.35 -6.10
CA ALA A 605 25.35 -11.20 -7.24
C ALA A 605 25.74 -12.11 -8.42
N LYS A 606 27.02 -12.09 -8.83
CA LYS A 606 27.51 -12.92 -9.95
C LYS A 606 27.35 -14.42 -9.69
N LEU A 607 27.51 -14.89 -8.45
CA LEU A 607 27.24 -16.27 -8.06
C LEU A 607 25.75 -16.63 -8.21
N ALA A 608 24.84 -15.76 -7.76
CA ALA A 608 23.39 -15.97 -7.89
C ALA A 608 22.93 -16.01 -9.35
N ASP A 609 23.46 -15.13 -10.21
CA ASP A 609 23.18 -15.13 -11.65
C ASP A 609 23.67 -16.43 -12.32
N LEU A 610 24.87 -16.92 -11.97
CA LEU A 610 25.39 -18.20 -12.47
C LEU A 610 24.54 -19.39 -12.02
N GLN A 611 24.07 -19.40 -10.77
CA GLN A 611 23.16 -20.43 -10.25
C GLN A 611 21.85 -20.44 -11.02
N LYS A 612 21.23 -19.26 -11.22
CA LYS A 612 19.99 -19.11 -11.99
C LYS A 612 20.17 -19.55 -13.44
N ASN A 613 21.17 -19.03 -14.15
CA ASN A 613 21.41 -19.35 -15.56
C ASN A 613 21.65 -20.85 -15.78
N THR A 614 22.34 -21.52 -14.84
CA THR A 614 22.55 -22.97 -14.88
C THR A 614 21.25 -23.76 -14.70
N ALA A 615 20.35 -23.30 -13.80
CA ALA A 615 19.03 -23.91 -13.61
C ALA A 615 18.10 -23.68 -14.81
N ASP A 616 18.06 -22.47 -15.36
CA ASP A 616 17.24 -22.11 -16.51
C ASP A 616 17.68 -22.88 -17.78
N ALA A 617 18.98 -23.02 -18.02
CA ALA A 617 19.51 -23.85 -19.11
C ALA A 617 19.14 -25.33 -18.97
N LYS A 618 19.20 -25.87 -17.74
CA LYS A 618 18.79 -27.26 -17.45
C LYS A 618 17.29 -27.46 -17.65
N ASN A 619 16.46 -26.51 -17.24
CA ASN A 619 15.00 -26.55 -17.43
C ASN A 619 14.62 -26.44 -18.91
N SER A 620 15.24 -25.52 -19.66
CA SER A 620 15.00 -25.35 -21.10
C SER A 620 15.34 -26.63 -21.88
N TYR A 621 16.48 -27.27 -21.58
CA TYR A 621 16.83 -28.57 -22.18
C TYR A 621 15.78 -29.66 -21.89
N GLN A 622 15.28 -29.74 -20.65
CA GLN A 622 14.24 -30.73 -20.28
C GLN A 622 12.90 -30.45 -20.97
N GLN A 623 12.48 -29.18 -21.09
CA GLN A 623 11.26 -28.81 -21.82
C GLN A 623 11.36 -29.14 -23.31
N GLN A 624 12.50 -28.84 -23.95
CA GLN A 624 12.74 -29.17 -25.36
C GLN A 624 12.78 -30.68 -25.59
N LEU A 625 13.44 -31.45 -24.72
CA LEU A 625 13.45 -32.91 -24.78
C LEU A 625 12.03 -33.50 -24.62
N ALA A 626 11.22 -32.97 -23.71
CA ALA A 626 9.82 -33.37 -23.53
C ALA A 626 8.98 -33.04 -24.76
N ALA A 627 9.12 -31.85 -25.35
CA ALA A 627 8.41 -31.46 -26.57
C ALA A 627 8.78 -32.35 -27.77
N ILE A 628 10.05 -32.74 -27.91
CA ILE A 628 10.50 -33.70 -28.92
C ILE A 628 9.83 -35.08 -28.70
N ASN A 629 9.84 -35.60 -27.47
CA ASN A 629 9.19 -36.86 -27.14
C ASN A 629 7.69 -36.84 -27.49
N THR A 630 6.95 -35.81 -27.06
CA THR A 630 5.51 -35.69 -27.34
C THR A 630 5.23 -35.63 -28.83
N LYS A 631 5.90 -34.74 -29.59
CA LYS A 631 5.71 -34.60 -31.03
C LYS A 631 5.82 -35.94 -31.77
N TYR A 632 6.90 -36.69 -31.53
CA TYR A 632 7.13 -37.94 -32.26
C TYR A 632 6.25 -39.10 -31.74
N ASN A 633 5.79 -39.08 -30.49
CA ASN A 633 4.83 -40.05 -29.97
C ASN A 633 3.41 -39.81 -30.52
N ASP A 634 2.99 -38.55 -30.63
CA ASP A 634 1.72 -38.16 -31.29
C ASP A 634 1.75 -38.55 -32.77
N GLN A 635 2.86 -38.30 -33.45
CA GLN A 635 3.07 -38.67 -34.85
C GLN A 635 3.08 -40.21 -35.05
N ALA A 636 3.70 -40.97 -34.14
CA ALA A 636 3.64 -42.43 -34.11
C ALA A 636 2.26 -42.99 -33.73
N THR A 637 1.41 -42.21 -33.06
CA THR A 637 0.02 -42.57 -32.74
C THR A 637 -0.88 -42.33 -33.94
N LYS A 638 -0.72 -41.19 -34.62
CA LYS A 638 -1.45 -40.84 -35.85
C LYS A 638 -1.15 -41.82 -37.00
N LEU A 639 0.09 -42.31 -37.11
CA LEU A 639 0.46 -43.35 -38.07
C LEU A 639 -0.29 -44.68 -37.85
N LYS A 640 -0.51 -45.08 -36.59
CA LYS A 640 -1.29 -46.30 -36.28
C LYS A 640 -2.77 -46.09 -36.62
N ALA A 641 -3.37 -44.99 -36.18
CA ALA A 641 -4.78 -44.72 -36.44
C ALA A 641 -5.13 -44.63 -37.95
N ASP A 642 -4.22 -44.10 -38.78
CA ASP A 642 -4.35 -44.07 -40.23
C ASP A 642 -4.21 -45.47 -40.88
N HIS A 643 -3.34 -46.33 -40.32
CA HIS A 643 -3.23 -47.74 -40.72
C HIS A 643 -4.45 -48.56 -40.31
N ASP A 644 -4.89 -48.47 -39.04
CA ASP A 644 -6.09 -49.15 -38.51
C ASP A 644 -7.34 -48.82 -39.34
N ALA A 645 -7.51 -47.55 -39.71
CA ALA A 645 -8.62 -47.09 -40.56
C ALA A 645 -8.57 -47.69 -41.97
N LYS A 646 -7.38 -47.79 -42.59
CA LYS A 646 -7.19 -48.38 -43.92
C LYS A 646 -7.38 -49.89 -43.90
N ILE A 647 -6.86 -50.57 -42.88
CA ILE A 647 -7.08 -52.01 -42.66
C ILE A 647 -8.58 -52.29 -42.48
N LYS A 648 -9.31 -51.46 -41.73
CA LYS A 648 -10.76 -51.62 -41.60
C LYS A 648 -11.47 -51.46 -42.95
N ALA A 649 -11.15 -50.42 -43.71
CA ALA A 649 -11.77 -50.17 -45.02
C ALA A 649 -11.52 -51.31 -46.02
N GLU A 650 -10.30 -51.88 -46.03
CA GLU A 650 -9.95 -53.02 -46.87
C GLU A 650 -10.70 -54.30 -46.44
N ASN A 651 -10.80 -54.56 -45.13
CA ASN A 651 -11.60 -55.67 -44.61
C ASN A 651 -13.09 -55.52 -44.98
N ASP A 652 -13.67 -54.34 -44.79
CA ASP A 652 -15.06 -54.05 -45.15
C ASP A 652 -15.31 -54.28 -46.66
N ALA A 653 -14.38 -53.85 -47.52
CA ALA A 653 -14.45 -54.03 -48.97
C ALA A 653 -14.33 -55.50 -49.40
N TYR A 654 -13.39 -56.25 -48.80
CA TYR A 654 -13.25 -57.69 -49.05
C TYR A 654 -14.49 -58.48 -48.61
N GLN A 655 -15.07 -58.18 -47.44
CA GLN A 655 -16.30 -58.83 -46.97
C GLN A 655 -17.50 -58.51 -47.90
N ALA A 656 -17.61 -57.28 -48.40
CA ALA A 656 -18.59 -56.92 -49.41
C ALA A 656 -18.37 -57.71 -50.72
N LYS A 657 -17.11 -57.91 -51.14
CA LYS A 657 -16.79 -58.64 -52.37
C LYS A 657 -17.06 -60.14 -52.27
N VAL A 658 -16.73 -60.76 -51.13
CA VAL A 658 -17.07 -62.16 -50.81
C VAL A 658 -18.59 -62.34 -50.79
N SER A 659 -19.32 -61.41 -50.17
CA SER A 659 -20.79 -61.43 -50.13
C SER A 659 -21.39 -61.33 -51.53
N GLN A 660 -20.85 -60.47 -52.41
CA GLN A 660 -21.26 -60.38 -53.81
C GLN A 660 -21.03 -61.71 -54.55
N LEU A 661 -19.82 -62.27 -54.49
CA LEU A 661 -19.45 -63.48 -55.23
C LEU A 661 -20.30 -64.70 -54.81
N ASN A 662 -20.64 -64.82 -53.53
CA ASN A 662 -21.53 -65.86 -53.03
C ASN A 662 -22.99 -65.66 -53.49
N ASN A 663 -23.50 -64.43 -53.49
CA ASN A 663 -24.84 -64.12 -54.01
C ASN A 663 -24.94 -64.37 -55.53
N ASP A 664 -23.90 -64.00 -56.29
CA ASP A 664 -23.80 -64.25 -57.74
C ASP A 664 -23.76 -65.76 -58.03
N LEU A 665 -23.03 -66.54 -57.23
CA LEU A 665 -23.00 -68.00 -57.34
C LEU A 665 -24.36 -68.63 -57.01
N GLN A 666 -24.99 -68.23 -55.90
CA GLN A 666 -26.30 -68.76 -55.53
C GLN A 666 -27.36 -68.45 -56.60
N THR A 667 -27.30 -67.26 -57.19
CA THR A 667 -28.16 -66.85 -58.32
C THR A 667 -27.93 -67.74 -59.54
N LYS A 668 -26.67 -68.02 -59.91
CA LYS A 668 -26.32 -68.93 -61.01
C LYS A 668 -26.75 -70.38 -60.75
N ILE A 669 -26.52 -70.91 -59.55
CA ILE A 669 -26.94 -72.26 -59.15
C ILE A 669 -28.46 -72.39 -59.22
N ASN A 670 -29.20 -71.39 -58.75
CA ASN A 670 -30.66 -71.37 -58.84
C ASN A 670 -31.13 -71.37 -60.30
N ALA A 671 -30.50 -70.56 -61.16
CA ALA A 671 -30.82 -70.50 -62.59
C ALA A 671 -30.51 -71.81 -63.34
N ILE A 672 -29.41 -72.50 -63.03
CA ILE A 672 -29.08 -73.81 -63.64
C ILE A 672 -30.04 -74.91 -63.14
N LYS A 673 -30.34 -74.94 -61.84
CA LYS A 673 -31.32 -75.89 -61.28
C LYS A 673 -32.71 -75.72 -61.90
N ALA A 674 -33.11 -74.48 -62.18
CA ALA A 674 -34.38 -74.12 -62.81
C ALA A 674 -34.50 -74.44 -64.32
N GLN A 675 -33.46 -74.99 -64.95
CA GLN A 675 -33.61 -75.66 -66.25
C GLN A 675 -34.47 -76.96 -66.09
N PRO A 676 -34.98 -77.59 -67.17
CA PRO A 676 -35.82 -78.78 -67.09
C PRO A 676 -35.08 -80.07 -67.52
N GLU A 677 -35.41 -81.21 -66.91
CA GLU A 677 -34.80 -82.52 -67.25
C GLU A 677 -35.70 -83.39 -68.14
N ASN A 678 -36.94 -82.95 -68.38
CA ASN A 678 -37.85 -83.51 -69.40
C ASN A 678 -38.95 -82.50 -69.77
N THR A 679 -39.73 -82.79 -70.81
CA THR A 679 -40.80 -81.91 -71.31
C THR A 679 -41.95 -81.70 -70.34
N ASP A 680 -42.24 -82.64 -69.44
CA ASP A 680 -43.35 -82.50 -68.48
C ASP A 680 -42.95 -81.65 -67.28
N GLN A 681 -41.70 -81.77 -66.82
CA GLN A 681 -41.09 -80.82 -65.88
C GLN A 681 -40.95 -79.43 -66.50
N LEU A 682 -40.53 -79.30 -67.76
CA LEU A 682 -40.54 -78.01 -68.45
C LEU A 682 -41.95 -77.45 -68.51
N LYS A 683 -42.94 -78.25 -68.91
CA LYS A 683 -44.35 -77.80 -68.94
C LYS A 683 -44.80 -77.33 -67.55
N THR A 684 -44.44 -78.06 -66.50
CA THR A 684 -44.73 -77.66 -65.11
C THR A 684 -44.03 -76.35 -64.72
N GLN A 685 -42.74 -76.17 -65.07
CA GLN A 685 -41.99 -74.94 -64.83
C GLN A 685 -42.51 -73.75 -65.66
N LEU A 686 -42.97 -73.98 -66.90
CA LEU A 686 -43.56 -72.96 -67.77
C LEU A 686 -44.98 -72.60 -67.34
N ASP A 687 -45.78 -73.56 -66.90
CA ASP A 687 -47.10 -73.32 -66.30
C ASP A 687 -46.95 -72.58 -64.96
N GLN A 688 -45.94 -72.91 -64.15
CA GLN A 688 -45.55 -72.13 -62.97
C GLN A 688 -45.06 -70.71 -63.34
N LYS A 689 -44.24 -70.55 -64.39
CA LYS A 689 -43.80 -69.24 -64.90
C LYS A 689 -44.96 -68.41 -65.46
N LEU A 690 -45.96 -69.05 -66.07
CA LEU A 690 -47.20 -68.41 -66.51
C LEU A 690 -48.10 -68.05 -65.33
N ALA A 691 -48.18 -68.90 -64.30
CA ALA A 691 -48.84 -68.58 -63.05
C ALA A 691 -48.14 -67.41 -62.33
N GLN A 692 -46.81 -67.36 -62.32
CA GLN A 692 -46.03 -66.25 -61.78
C GLN A 692 -46.24 -64.98 -62.59
N VAL A 693 -46.23 -65.01 -63.94
CA VAL A 693 -46.53 -63.82 -64.76
C VAL A 693 -47.97 -63.33 -64.52
N LYS A 694 -48.94 -64.23 -64.31
CA LYS A 694 -50.30 -63.87 -63.88
C LYS A 694 -50.32 -63.29 -62.46
N GLN A 695 -49.55 -63.84 -61.53
CA GLN A 695 -49.45 -63.37 -60.15
C GLN A 695 -48.73 -62.02 -60.04
N ASP A 696 -47.67 -61.78 -60.79
CA ASP A 696 -46.96 -60.50 -60.91
C ASP A 696 -47.84 -59.45 -61.59
N SER A 697 -48.64 -59.87 -62.58
CA SER A 697 -49.63 -59.03 -63.23
C SER A 697 -50.76 -58.61 -62.27
N GLN A 698 -51.27 -59.57 -61.49
CA GLN A 698 -52.25 -59.30 -60.44
C GLN A 698 -51.64 -58.41 -59.35
N HIS A 699 -50.42 -58.69 -58.90
CA HIS A 699 -49.70 -57.89 -57.91
C HIS A 699 -49.46 -56.45 -58.39
N LYS A 700 -49.24 -56.20 -59.68
CA LYS A 700 -49.19 -54.83 -60.24
C LYS A 700 -50.55 -54.12 -60.15
N LEU A 701 -51.66 -54.83 -60.36
CA LEU A 701 -53.01 -54.28 -60.15
C LEU A 701 -53.29 -54.06 -58.66
N ASP A 702 -52.86 -54.97 -57.78
CA ASP A 702 -52.98 -54.83 -56.33
C ASP A 702 -52.11 -53.69 -55.78
N GLN A 703 -50.93 -53.46 -56.35
CA GLN A 703 -50.06 -52.31 -56.06
C GLN A 703 -50.68 -51.00 -56.54
N LEU A 704 -51.26 -50.95 -57.74
CA LEU A 704 -52.02 -49.79 -58.21
C LEU A 704 -53.21 -49.52 -57.28
N LYS A 705 -53.92 -50.57 -56.84
CA LYS A 705 -55.03 -50.46 -55.89
C LYS A 705 -54.58 -49.94 -54.54
N GLN A 706 -53.52 -50.48 -53.95
CA GLN A 706 -52.98 -50.01 -52.67
C GLN A 706 -52.48 -48.55 -52.76
N ALA A 707 -51.80 -48.19 -53.85
CA ALA A 707 -51.36 -46.81 -54.08
C ALA A 707 -52.54 -45.85 -54.24
N HIS A 708 -53.61 -46.28 -54.91
CA HIS A 708 -54.86 -45.53 -55.06
C HIS A 708 -55.61 -45.38 -53.73
N GLU A 709 -55.79 -46.46 -52.97
CA GLU A 709 -56.41 -46.43 -51.63
C GLU A 709 -55.62 -45.52 -50.67
N ALA A 710 -54.29 -45.57 -50.70
CA ALA A 710 -53.42 -44.68 -49.92
C ALA A 710 -53.54 -43.20 -50.36
N ARG A 711 -53.70 -42.92 -51.66
CA ARG A 711 -53.96 -41.55 -52.16
C ARG A 711 -55.34 -41.04 -51.75
N LEU A 712 -56.39 -41.86 -51.82
CA LEU A 712 -57.71 -41.48 -51.34
C LEU A 712 -57.71 -41.19 -49.83
N GLN A 713 -57.04 -42.04 -49.04
CA GLN A 713 -56.82 -41.77 -47.60
C GLN A 713 -56.02 -40.48 -47.37
N LYS A 714 -55.02 -40.19 -48.22
CA LYS A 714 -54.24 -38.96 -48.10
C LYS A 714 -55.03 -37.70 -48.48
N ILE A 715 -55.85 -37.75 -49.53
CA ILE A 715 -56.78 -36.67 -49.93
C ILE A 715 -57.76 -36.36 -48.78
N GLN A 716 -58.32 -37.39 -48.14
CA GLN A 716 -59.17 -37.27 -46.95
C GLN A 716 -58.40 -36.64 -45.77
N GLN A 717 -57.20 -37.15 -45.46
CA GLN A 717 -56.40 -36.64 -44.34
C GLN A 717 -55.97 -35.18 -44.56
N ASP A 718 -55.57 -34.78 -45.78
CA ASP A 718 -55.20 -33.40 -46.10
C ASP A 718 -56.39 -32.44 -46.01
N ALA A 719 -57.61 -32.92 -46.32
CA ALA A 719 -58.85 -32.17 -46.12
C ALA A 719 -59.17 -31.98 -44.62
N ASP A 720 -59.08 -33.05 -43.83
CA ASP A 720 -59.33 -33.00 -42.39
C ASP A 720 -58.25 -32.18 -41.63
N ASP A 721 -56.97 -32.33 -41.96
CA ASP A 721 -55.86 -31.54 -41.41
C ASP A 721 -56.03 -30.04 -41.72
N THR A 722 -56.45 -29.72 -42.97
CA THR A 722 -56.75 -28.34 -43.38
C THR A 722 -57.87 -27.72 -42.55
N LEU A 723 -58.92 -28.49 -42.24
CA LEU A 723 -60.05 -28.02 -41.44
C LEU A 723 -59.72 -27.93 -39.95
N ALA A 724 -58.93 -28.86 -39.41
CA ALA A 724 -58.42 -28.80 -38.04
C ALA A 724 -57.54 -27.55 -37.82
N ALA A 725 -56.59 -27.29 -38.73
CA ALA A 725 -55.73 -26.11 -38.70
C ALA A 725 -56.53 -24.81 -38.85
N TYR A 726 -57.55 -24.78 -39.71
CA TYR A 726 -58.42 -23.61 -39.87
C TYR A 726 -59.28 -23.35 -38.63
N LYS A 727 -59.90 -24.40 -38.05
CA LYS A 727 -60.65 -24.31 -36.79
C LYS A 727 -59.80 -23.76 -35.65
N ALA A 728 -58.60 -24.32 -35.45
CA ALA A 728 -57.70 -23.89 -34.37
C ALA A 728 -57.35 -22.40 -34.44
N ASN A 729 -57.18 -21.85 -35.66
CA ASN A 729 -56.95 -20.42 -35.86
C ASN A 729 -58.21 -19.58 -35.58
N LEU A 730 -59.40 -20.04 -35.98
CA LEU A 730 -60.66 -19.36 -35.67
C LEU A 730 -60.97 -19.34 -34.17
N ASP A 731 -60.83 -20.47 -33.48
CA ASP A 731 -61.04 -20.57 -32.03
C ASP A 731 -60.07 -19.66 -31.26
N LYS A 732 -58.78 -19.63 -31.65
CA LYS A 732 -57.76 -18.73 -31.05
C LYS A 732 -58.09 -17.25 -31.27
N ASN A 733 -58.57 -16.88 -32.46
CA ASN A 733 -59.01 -15.52 -32.76
C ASN A 733 -60.28 -15.14 -32.00
N ALA A 734 -61.23 -16.07 -31.83
CA ALA A 734 -62.43 -15.87 -31.02
C ALA A 734 -62.08 -15.66 -29.54
N GLN A 735 -61.26 -16.55 -28.95
CA GLN A 735 -60.75 -16.41 -27.58
C GLN A 735 -60.05 -15.06 -27.35
N THR A 736 -59.20 -14.63 -28.28
CA THR A 736 -58.48 -13.34 -28.19
C THR A 736 -59.44 -12.14 -28.14
N LYS A 737 -60.47 -12.14 -29.00
CA LYS A 737 -61.52 -11.09 -28.99
C LYS A 737 -62.36 -11.12 -27.73
N ILE A 738 -62.77 -12.31 -27.27
CA ILE A 738 -63.55 -12.51 -26.04
C ILE A 738 -62.76 -12.04 -24.81
N ALA A 739 -61.48 -12.37 -24.71
CA ALA A 739 -60.61 -11.92 -23.63
C ALA A 739 -60.45 -10.39 -23.59
N LYS A 740 -60.34 -9.74 -24.76
CA LYS A 740 -60.33 -8.27 -24.82
C LYS A 740 -61.67 -7.66 -24.39
N ALA A 741 -62.80 -8.20 -24.88
CA ALA A 741 -64.12 -7.72 -24.48
C ALA A 741 -64.35 -7.84 -22.96
N GLN A 742 -63.87 -8.93 -22.34
CA GLN A 742 -63.89 -9.10 -20.88
C GLN A 742 -63.02 -8.05 -20.17
N ALA A 743 -61.79 -7.79 -20.64
CA ALA A 743 -60.92 -6.80 -20.03
C ALA A 743 -61.46 -5.36 -20.13
N ASP A 744 -62.04 -4.98 -21.28
CA ASP A 744 -62.66 -3.68 -21.50
C ASP A 744 -63.94 -3.51 -20.65
N HIS A 745 -64.71 -4.59 -20.47
CA HIS A 745 -65.85 -4.67 -19.56
C HIS A 745 -65.43 -4.43 -18.11
N ASP A 746 -64.50 -5.23 -17.59
CA ASP A 746 -64.12 -5.23 -16.18
C ASP A 746 -63.44 -3.90 -15.78
N ALA A 747 -62.70 -3.27 -16.70
CA ALA A 747 -62.18 -1.91 -16.53
C ALA A 747 -63.29 -0.85 -16.43
N SER A 748 -64.38 -1.01 -17.18
CA SER A 748 -65.55 -0.12 -17.15
C SER A 748 -66.31 -0.25 -15.82
N VAL A 749 -66.59 -1.48 -15.38
CA VAL A 749 -67.20 -1.78 -14.07
C VAL A 749 -66.35 -1.21 -12.92
N LYS A 750 -65.02 -1.40 -12.96
CA LYS A 750 -64.09 -0.84 -11.98
C LYS A 750 -64.13 0.69 -11.93
N THR A 751 -64.31 1.35 -13.08
CA THR A 751 -64.40 2.81 -13.16
C THR A 751 -65.68 3.33 -12.51
N LEU A 752 -66.83 2.67 -12.72
CA LEU A 752 -68.10 3.01 -12.05
C LEU A 752 -67.98 2.87 -10.51
N ASN A 753 -67.36 1.78 -10.04
CA ASN A 753 -67.14 1.56 -8.60
C ASN A 753 -66.19 2.60 -7.99
N ASN A 754 -65.08 2.93 -8.67
CA ASN A 754 -64.16 3.99 -8.22
C ASN A 754 -64.88 5.34 -8.08
N ASN A 755 -65.73 5.71 -9.04
CA ASN A 755 -66.49 6.96 -9.00
C ASN A 755 -67.47 7.00 -7.80
N TYR A 756 -68.11 5.88 -7.48
CA TYR A 756 -68.96 5.75 -6.29
C TYR A 756 -68.16 5.95 -4.99
N THR A 757 -67.00 5.29 -4.85
CA THR A 757 -66.12 5.46 -3.69
C THR A 757 -65.59 6.89 -3.56
N GLN A 758 -65.25 7.54 -4.68
CA GLN A 758 -64.79 8.93 -4.69
C GLN A 758 -65.89 9.90 -4.25
N LEU A 759 -67.12 9.74 -4.75
CA LEU A 759 -68.26 10.56 -4.31
C LEU A 759 -68.56 10.32 -2.82
N LYS A 760 -68.59 9.06 -2.36
CA LYS A 760 -68.77 8.72 -0.94
C LYS A 760 -67.80 9.49 -0.04
N SER A 761 -66.50 9.44 -0.38
CA SER A 761 -65.46 10.15 0.39
C SER A 761 -65.61 11.67 0.35
N GLN A 762 -66.11 12.25 -0.73
CA GLN A 762 -66.35 13.70 -0.82
C GLN A 762 -67.55 14.13 0.03
N LEU A 763 -68.65 13.37 0.00
CA LEU A 763 -69.85 13.66 0.79
C LEU A 763 -69.60 13.46 2.30
N ASP A 764 -68.87 12.40 2.67
CA ASP A 764 -68.43 12.16 4.06
C ASP A 764 -67.58 13.33 4.59
N ALA A 765 -66.65 13.84 3.79
CA ALA A 765 -65.81 14.98 4.16
C ALA A 765 -66.61 16.30 4.28
N GLN A 766 -67.61 16.52 3.41
CA GLN A 766 -68.53 17.67 3.52
C GLN A 766 -69.38 17.59 4.78
N GLN A 767 -69.92 16.40 5.11
CA GLN A 767 -70.69 16.17 6.33
C GLN A 767 -69.84 16.44 7.58
N ALA A 768 -68.62 15.91 7.64
CA ALA A 768 -67.70 16.12 8.75
C ALA A 768 -67.33 17.61 8.92
N LYS A 769 -67.14 18.34 7.81
CA LYS A 769 -66.90 19.79 7.87
C LYS A 769 -68.13 20.55 8.40
N LEU A 770 -69.34 20.23 7.93
CA LEU A 770 -70.58 20.88 8.40
C LEU A 770 -70.75 20.74 9.91
N VAL A 771 -70.59 19.52 10.44
CA VAL A 771 -70.63 19.25 11.89
C VAL A 771 -69.57 20.05 12.65
N SER A 772 -68.35 20.15 12.11
CA SER A 772 -67.26 20.92 12.71
C SER A 772 -67.53 22.44 12.72
N ASP A 773 -68.02 22.99 11.61
CA ASP A 773 -68.39 24.41 11.49
C ASP A 773 -69.55 24.76 12.45
N ASN A 774 -70.57 23.87 12.52
CA ASN A 774 -71.71 24.02 13.42
C ASN A 774 -71.27 24.00 14.90
N GLN A 775 -70.44 23.02 15.29
CA GLN A 775 -69.92 22.92 16.65
C GLN A 775 -69.05 24.13 17.04
N ALA A 776 -68.30 24.71 16.09
CA ALA A 776 -67.56 25.94 16.29
C ALA A 776 -68.49 27.16 16.51
N GLN A 777 -69.56 27.29 15.72
CA GLN A 777 -70.58 28.34 15.91
C GLN A 777 -71.30 28.21 17.26
N TYR A 778 -71.68 26.99 17.65
CA TYR A 778 -72.30 26.71 18.95
C TYR A 778 -71.38 27.14 20.11
N ASN A 779 -70.10 26.77 20.04
CA ASN A 779 -69.11 27.15 21.05
C ASN A 779 -68.93 28.66 21.12
N ALA A 780 -68.82 29.36 19.98
CA ALA A 780 -68.68 30.81 19.93
C ALA A 780 -69.90 31.54 20.53
N LEU A 781 -71.12 31.07 20.24
CA LEU A 781 -72.33 31.61 20.85
C LEU A 781 -72.36 31.34 22.36
N ALA A 782 -72.00 30.13 22.80
CA ALA A 782 -71.96 29.78 24.22
C ALA A 782 -70.99 30.68 25.00
N THR A 783 -69.77 30.91 24.48
CA THR A 783 -68.78 31.81 25.09
C THR A 783 -69.30 33.25 25.17
N LYS A 784 -69.96 33.77 24.12
CA LYS A 784 -70.58 35.10 24.14
C LYS A 784 -71.66 35.22 25.22
N LEU A 785 -72.55 34.24 25.29
CA LEU A 785 -73.69 34.25 26.21
C LEU A 785 -73.28 34.09 27.68
N ASP A 786 -72.25 33.28 27.99
CA ASP A 786 -71.67 33.17 29.34
C ASP A 786 -71.00 34.49 29.78
N GLY A 787 -70.35 35.19 28.84
CA GLY A 787 -69.83 36.54 29.05
C GLY A 787 -70.92 37.57 29.36
N GLU A 788 -72.00 37.61 28.58
CA GLU A 788 -73.16 38.48 28.84
C GLU A 788 -73.83 38.19 30.20
N LEU A 789 -73.97 36.91 30.58
CA LEU A 789 -74.54 36.51 31.86
C LEU A 789 -73.65 36.90 33.05
N THR A 790 -72.32 36.78 32.88
CA THR A 790 -71.34 37.20 33.88
C THR A 790 -71.35 38.71 34.07
N ALA A 791 -71.47 39.48 32.99
CA ALA A 791 -71.62 40.94 33.05
C ALA A 791 -72.87 41.36 33.83
N LEU A 792 -74.03 40.72 33.56
CA LEU A 792 -75.28 41.02 34.29
C LEU A 792 -75.17 40.67 35.78
N LYS A 793 -74.60 39.51 36.15
CA LYS A 793 -74.39 39.11 37.55
C LYS A 793 -73.63 40.16 38.36
N ASN A 794 -72.66 40.83 37.75
CA ASN A 794 -71.84 41.86 38.41
C ASN A 794 -72.57 43.21 38.58
N GLN A 795 -73.74 43.42 37.97
CA GLN A 795 -74.42 44.72 37.92
C GLN A 795 -75.59 44.86 38.91
N VAL A 796 -76.39 43.80 39.12
CA VAL A 796 -77.68 43.89 39.84
C VAL A 796 -77.62 43.58 41.35
N LEU A 797 -76.43 43.28 41.89
CA LEU A 797 -76.22 42.99 43.31
C LEU A 797 -75.21 43.99 43.92
N PRO A 798 -75.70 45.06 44.60
CA PRO A 798 -74.81 46.02 45.27
C PRO A 798 -74.07 45.35 46.44
N LYS A 799 -72.74 45.48 46.45
CA LYS A 799 -71.88 44.89 47.48
C LYS A 799 -71.98 45.65 48.81
N PRO A 800 -72.11 44.95 49.95
CA PRO A 800 -71.65 45.41 51.25
C PRO A 800 -70.41 44.63 51.67
N VAL A 801 -69.26 45.32 51.75
CA VAL A 801 -68.04 45.00 52.56
C VAL A 801 -67.69 43.50 52.62
N ASP A 802 -66.95 42.97 51.64
CA ASP A 802 -65.47 42.89 51.65
C ASP A 802 -64.93 41.78 52.57
N HIS A 803 -64.02 40.89 52.15
CA HIS A 803 -63.48 40.64 50.81
C HIS A 803 -62.90 39.21 50.79
N GLN A 804 -62.77 38.60 49.60
CA GLN A 804 -62.12 37.29 49.35
C GLN A 804 -62.84 36.04 49.91
N THR A 805 -63.75 35.46 49.11
CA THR A 805 -64.10 34.03 49.16
C THR A 805 -63.77 33.38 47.81
N ALA A 806 -63.31 32.13 47.83
CA ALA A 806 -62.58 31.56 46.71
C ALA A 806 -63.05 30.15 46.29
N GLN A 807 -62.89 29.90 45.00
CA GLN A 807 -62.80 28.59 44.33
C GLN A 807 -64.06 27.72 44.11
N ASN A 808 -64.29 27.53 42.80
CA ASN A 808 -64.62 26.28 42.11
C ASN A 808 -66.10 25.87 41.88
N LYS A 809 -66.29 25.40 40.63
CA LYS A 809 -67.55 24.92 40.02
C LYS A 809 -67.62 23.40 40.14
N GLN A 810 -68.83 22.83 40.09
CA GLN A 810 -69.13 21.83 39.04
C GLN A 810 -70.63 21.62 38.82
N VAL A 811 -70.96 20.93 37.72
CA VAL A 811 -72.30 20.59 37.24
C VAL A 811 -72.46 19.07 37.31
N VAL A 812 -73.65 18.58 37.64
CA VAL A 812 -73.91 17.18 38.01
C VAL A 812 -75.07 16.62 37.18
N ALA A 813 -74.77 15.53 36.43
CA ALA A 813 -75.45 14.22 36.31
C ALA A 813 -77.01 14.17 36.16
N GLY A 814 -77.66 13.04 35.84
CA GLY A 814 -77.26 11.64 35.62
C GLY A 814 -78.47 10.71 35.85
N ASN A 815 -78.54 9.43 35.47
CA ASN A 815 -77.64 8.51 34.75
C ASN A 815 -78.58 7.62 33.84
N THR A 816 -78.27 6.47 33.23
CA THR A 816 -77.15 5.49 33.20
C THR A 816 -76.87 5.10 31.71
N ASP A 817 -76.19 4.03 31.25
CA ASP A 817 -75.61 2.82 31.88
C ASP A 817 -74.45 2.20 31.06
N THR A 818 -73.98 1.02 31.48
CA THR A 818 -73.09 0.04 30.81
C THR A 818 -72.68 0.31 29.35
N VAL A 819 -71.38 0.56 29.12
CA VAL A 819 -70.36 -0.41 28.65
C VAL A 819 -68.99 0.29 28.72
N ALA A 820 -67.98 -0.39 29.28
CA ALA A 820 -66.62 0.15 29.29
C ALA A 820 -65.97 0.00 27.91
N LEU A 821 -65.43 1.09 27.36
CA LEU A 821 -64.64 1.08 26.13
C LEU A 821 -63.18 0.75 26.43
N ASP A 822 -62.57 -0.11 25.61
CA ASP A 822 -61.24 0.18 25.08
C ASP A 822 -61.37 0.83 23.68
N THR A 823 -60.26 1.36 23.16
CA THR A 823 -60.22 2.44 22.18
C THR A 823 -60.56 2.06 20.73
N THR A 824 -61.19 0.90 20.47
CA THR A 824 -61.46 0.41 19.09
C THR A 824 -62.88 -0.15 18.84
N GLY A 825 -63.77 -0.13 19.82
CA GLY A 825 -64.94 -1.02 19.86
C GLY A 825 -66.02 -0.88 18.76
N LYS A 826 -66.28 -2.00 18.05
CA LYS A 826 -67.64 -2.53 17.87
C LYS A 826 -67.64 -4.07 17.98
N THR A 827 -68.67 -4.60 18.65
CA THR A 827 -68.71 -5.96 19.24
C THR A 827 -69.95 -6.75 18.74
N THR A 828 -70.24 -7.99 19.16
CA THR A 828 -69.73 -9.30 18.68
C THR A 828 -70.81 -10.38 18.97
N VAL A 829 -70.83 -11.54 18.28
CA VAL A 829 -71.58 -12.77 18.64
C VAL A 829 -71.09 -13.96 17.76
N VAL A 830 -71.05 -15.25 18.15
CA VAL A 830 -70.70 -15.88 19.46
C VAL A 830 -70.44 -17.41 19.29
N LEU A 831 -69.25 -17.90 19.71
CA LEU A 831 -68.92 -19.29 20.18
C LEU A 831 -69.17 -20.52 19.25
N PRO A 832 -68.66 -21.75 19.57
CA PRO A 832 -67.84 -22.18 20.72
C PRO A 832 -66.51 -22.93 20.42
N ASN A 833 -65.54 -22.78 21.33
CA ASN A 833 -64.66 -23.77 22.03
C ASN A 833 -64.13 -25.05 21.30
N ASN A 834 -62.92 -25.58 21.57
CA ASN A 834 -62.03 -25.37 22.74
C ASN A 834 -60.55 -25.77 22.46
N ALA A 835 -59.58 -25.08 23.10
CA ALA A 835 -58.23 -25.52 23.54
C ALA A 835 -57.23 -26.18 22.54
N SER A 836 -55.91 -25.95 22.61
CA SER A 836 -55.09 -25.03 23.43
C SER A 836 -53.64 -24.96 22.90
N ASP A 837 -53.03 -23.76 22.93
CA ASP A 837 -51.59 -23.43 23.06
C ASP A 837 -50.56 -24.02 22.04
N ILE A 838 -49.37 -23.44 21.74
CA ILE A 838 -48.59 -22.33 22.33
C ILE A 838 -47.73 -21.60 21.25
N ASN A 839 -47.36 -20.33 21.52
CA ASN A 839 -46.14 -19.59 21.08
C ASN A 839 -45.76 -19.39 19.58
N GLU A 840 -46.09 -18.20 19.08
CA GLU A 840 -45.26 -17.14 18.45
C GLU A 840 -43.96 -17.40 17.63
N GLU A 841 -43.80 -16.52 16.61
CA GLU A 841 -42.56 -15.96 16.04
C GLU A 841 -41.50 -16.86 15.32
N LYS A 842 -41.62 -16.96 13.98
CA LYS A 842 -40.97 -15.97 13.07
C LYS A 842 -41.36 -16.14 11.58
N PRO A 843 -41.51 -15.04 10.81
CA PRO A 843 -41.97 -15.10 9.42
C PRO A 843 -40.85 -15.21 8.38
N LYS A 844 -41.06 -16.01 7.32
CA LYS A 844 -40.50 -15.77 5.97
C LYS A 844 -41.21 -16.57 4.87
N SER A 845 -41.87 -15.83 3.97
CA SER A 845 -42.19 -16.19 2.57
C SER A 845 -42.63 -17.64 2.24
N VAL A 846 -43.94 -17.87 2.11
CA VAL A 846 -44.50 -19.00 1.34
C VAL A 846 -45.04 -18.48 0.01
N LYS A 847 -44.82 -19.23 -1.07
CA LYS A 847 -45.49 -19.03 -2.37
C LYS A 847 -45.99 -20.38 -2.88
N PHE A 848 -47.31 -20.55 -2.90
CA PHE A 848 -48.01 -21.70 -3.53
C PHE A 848 -47.89 -21.61 -5.07
N LEU A 849 -48.19 -22.59 -5.95
CA LEU A 849 -48.97 -23.86 -5.97
C LEU A 849 -48.22 -24.88 -6.93
N PRO A 850 -48.75 -26.07 -7.33
CA PRO A 850 -49.26 -27.21 -6.53
C PRO A 850 -48.75 -28.61 -7.02
N GLN A 851 -49.02 -29.63 -6.19
CA GLN A 851 -49.31 -31.06 -6.49
C GLN A 851 -48.86 -31.73 -7.82
N THR A 852 -48.15 -32.86 -7.70
CA THR A 852 -48.62 -34.22 -8.09
C THR A 852 -47.69 -35.30 -7.52
N GLY A 853 -48.14 -36.57 -7.48
CA GLY A 853 -47.34 -37.73 -7.02
C GLY A 853 -47.74 -38.25 -5.63
N ASN A 854 -47.87 -39.58 -5.48
CA ASN A 854 -48.41 -40.19 -4.26
C ASN A 854 -47.86 -41.62 -4.03
N LYS A 855 -47.81 -42.03 -2.75
CA LYS A 855 -47.67 -43.39 -2.18
C LYS A 855 -46.27 -44.01 -1.98
N LYS A 856 -45.99 -44.21 -0.68
CA LYS A 856 -45.45 -45.42 0.01
C LYS A 856 -43.95 -45.57 0.33
N ASN A 857 -43.68 -45.35 1.61
CA ASN A 857 -43.09 -46.29 2.59
C ASN A 857 -41.58 -46.66 2.58
N SER A 858 -40.94 -46.28 3.71
CA SER A 858 -40.30 -47.19 4.70
C SER A 858 -38.77 -47.13 4.93
N PHE A 859 -38.43 -46.72 6.16
CA PHE A 859 -37.30 -47.15 7.02
C PHE A 859 -35.83 -47.01 6.53
N ALA A 860 -35.16 -45.98 7.06
CA ALA A 860 -33.75 -45.99 7.48
C ALA A 860 -33.68 -45.19 8.81
N ILE A 861 -33.46 -45.81 9.97
CA ILE A 861 -32.17 -46.21 10.58
C ILE A 861 -31.33 -45.00 11.04
N ILE A 862 -31.23 -44.87 12.37
CA ILE A 862 -30.22 -44.06 13.09
C ILE A 862 -29.70 -44.93 14.24
N ALA A 863 -28.39 -45.15 14.33
CA ALA A 863 -27.70 -45.58 15.55
C ALA A 863 -26.21 -45.23 15.46
N LEU A 864 -25.65 -44.67 16.53
CA LEU A 864 -24.20 -44.51 16.74
C LEU A 864 -23.63 -45.79 17.37
N GLY A 865 -22.32 -46.00 17.27
CA GLY A 865 -21.61 -46.99 18.10
C GLY A 865 -20.25 -47.38 17.57
N ALA A 866 -19.18 -46.73 18.04
CA ALA A 866 -17.80 -47.15 17.78
C ALA A 866 -17.31 -48.08 18.90
N PHE A 867 -16.54 -49.11 18.54
CA PHE A 867 -15.67 -49.84 19.47
C PHE A 867 -14.40 -50.33 18.78
N THR A 868 -13.36 -50.61 19.55
CA THR A 868 -11.97 -50.71 19.11
C THR A 868 -11.39 -52.13 19.08
N ALA A 869 -10.52 -52.36 18.09
CA ALA A 869 -9.32 -53.21 18.04
C ALA A 869 -9.22 -54.50 18.89
N MET A 870 -8.78 -55.61 18.26
CA MET A 870 -7.38 -56.12 18.38
C MET A 870 -7.16 -57.49 17.70
N PHE A 871 -5.91 -57.76 17.27
CA PHE A 871 -5.35 -59.03 16.75
C PHE A 871 -6.04 -59.68 15.51
N GLY A 872 -5.40 -60.58 14.75
CA GLY A 872 -3.99 -61.00 14.71
C GLY A 872 -3.81 -62.41 14.12
N MET A 873 -2.77 -62.61 13.30
CA MET A 873 -2.30 -63.90 12.70
C MET A 873 -3.25 -64.64 11.71
N ASN A 874 -2.86 -64.66 10.43
CA ASN A 874 -2.31 -65.85 9.73
C ASN A 874 -1.91 -65.45 8.28
N LEU A 875 -0.66 -65.55 7.85
CA LEU A 875 0.13 -66.74 7.48
C LEU A 875 -0.31 -67.47 6.19
N ALA A 876 0.36 -67.08 5.10
CA ALA A 876 0.85 -67.90 3.98
C ALA A 876 0.01 -69.07 3.40
N SER A 877 -0.33 -68.93 2.11
CA SER A 877 -0.21 -70.04 1.15
C SER A 877 0.48 -69.56 -0.14
N ARG A 878 1.33 -70.41 -0.75
CA ARG A 878 2.18 -70.05 -1.90
C ARG A 878 2.56 -71.29 -2.70
N LYS A 879 2.06 -71.45 -3.93
CA LYS A 879 2.60 -72.18 -5.13
C LYS A 879 1.47 -72.34 -6.16
N ARG A 880 1.66 -72.02 -7.46
CA ARG A 880 2.46 -72.72 -8.50
C ARG A 880 1.96 -74.16 -8.74
N LYS A 881 1.79 -74.65 -9.97
CA LYS A 881 2.45 -74.29 -11.25
C LYS A 881 1.46 -74.37 -12.43
N PHE A 882 1.54 -73.47 -13.40
CA PHE A 882 2.38 -73.65 -14.59
C PHE A 882 2.91 -72.28 -15.04
#